data_AF-A0AAV8HE54-F1
#
_entry.id   AF-A0AAV8HE54-F1
#
_cell.length_a   1.000
_cell.length_b   1.000
_cell.length_c   1.000
_cell.angle_alpha   90.00
_cell.angle_beta   90.00
_cell.angle_gamma   90.00
#
_symmetry.space_group_name_H-M   'P 1'
#
loop_
_entity.id
_entity.type
_entity.pdbx_description
1 polymer ?
#
loop_
_entity_poly.entity_id
_entity_poly.type
_entity_poly.pdbx_seq_one_letter_code
_entity_poly.pdbx_strand_id
1 'polypeptide(L)'
;MDGKKTINGDLHQIRSNSVKIGSAAAESESTRRVFKPYWQLGFVPVLWHFTPVEICSLILTQVKKNAETYLGTTITDAVITVPVQFNYEQREAIKVACTIAHLNVLQIVSSPAASALLFGSERQFKITRMISSMARSIFTSEPEEYNMVIFDLGAGTLDVCLITMKDAVCQVQATAGDVHLGGSDFDTNMINYFIYLLKESGHKDAGNIFRDVVSKHRTDFERAKSALFSGGNMTPVMIGSNFFISAEEFNELNKELFLKCVDTINMCLRNAKMEVGKVDEVILVGGSTRIPMLQDHISQYFRGKQLKASNHLETAVACGAALQASFLTMRGHDENGKLTVTSGKSFPGMWNSITMTIYNIEVSRRKVQEALLCKEVEKVSKVSRTMKSDYPRKRNQPMEKQVSGRPTVGVEKSKKIMGQSSRQHIETKEDAIGIDFGTTYSCIAIWKHNAVKIIENEYGSRATCSCVAFTDTGRLIGDTVNKEQVASNPANSIPNVKRLIGRCYSDQSVNYDKTFSPFSVVQGNNSRAMILVQHKGEDKHFAPEEIAAMVLSKMKEMAETNLNFPVTKAVISVPASFSDSQRKSIKDAGVIAGLNVMQLLNEPTAAAIAYYFQKVDTLSQDPKTLLIFYFGGGHIDASIVKIHDGTIKVQAVVGDTKLGGEDLDSNMVLYFVKKFMKEENRDISDKPRSLRRLRAACEKAKRVLSTNAQTVVEIDALDDGIDFRSVITRDDFEELNKRLFQRSIGCVKRCLEEAQMDRTCIDEVILVGGSTRIPKVQKLLQDFFNRKELCKSMNADEAVTYGAAVQAAILSGNNNCDKFNKLKIQDITSLSFGLESKNGAIMDVLIPRHTPIPARKELLLMTSSDNLSSFSIEVQECELASSTVFNISGITPKPRSNTKINVSFEVDSNVILNLTARDMSTREKNQIVICKKNDHLTPEEIKKMVEAAACLKIEDEKHKLRAAALNSLENLAYKMKGTARDANVSALSKKLMDEAANEAIAWLETNHHAKIEEIDAWKRKLETIKNQVAIL
;
A
#
# COMPACT_ATOMS: atom_id res chain seq x y z
N MET A 1 -33.22 -23.36 -0.49
CA MET A 1 -34.26 -24.39 -0.39
C MET A 1 -34.33 -25.09 -1.73
N ASP A 2 -33.91 -26.34 -1.79
CA ASP A 2 -34.52 -27.42 -2.57
C ASP A 2 -33.72 -28.70 -2.27
N GLY A 3 -34.39 -29.85 -2.16
CA GLY A 3 -33.73 -31.11 -1.78
C GLY A 3 -33.90 -31.55 -0.31
N LYS A 4 -35.10 -31.48 0.27
CA LYS A 4 -35.43 -32.31 1.45
C LYS A 4 -35.55 -33.78 1.02
N LYS A 5 -34.52 -34.60 1.26
CA LYS A 5 -34.67 -36.05 1.49
C LYS A 5 -33.43 -36.65 2.16
N THR A 6 -33.69 -37.40 3.24
CA THR A 6 -32.84 -38.46 3.83
C THR A 6 -31.37 -38.16 4.12
N ILE A 7 -31.05 -37.83 5.37
CA ILE A 7 -30.45 -38.77 6.34
C ILE A 7 -31.03 -38.42 7.72
N ASN A 8 -31.93 -39.26 8.23
CA ASN A 8 -32.40 -39.23 9.61
C ASN A 8 -31.87 -40.51 10.28
N GLY A 9 -31.05 -40.35 11.32
CA GLY A 9 -30.42 -41.43 12.08
C GLY A 9 -29.84 -40.87 13.37
N ASP A 10 -28.63 -40.31 13.31
CA ASP A 10 -27.82 -40.04 14.51
C ASP A 10 -27.82 -38.57 14.99
N LEU A 11 -28.45 -37.65 14.25
CA LEU A 11 -28.47 -36.21 14.59
C LEU A 11 -29.23 -35.86 15.88
N HIS A 12 -30.00 -36.79 16.46
CA HIS A 12 -30.77 -36.53 17.68
C HIS A 12 -29.91 -36.49 18.96
N GLN A 13 -28.77 -37.19 18.99
CA GLN A 13 -27.84 -37.14 20.14
C GLN A 13 -27.00 -35.86 20.17
N ILE A 14 -26.71 -35.26 19.00
CA ILE A 14 -25.87 -34.05 18.88
C ILE A 14 -26.58 -32.77 19.40
N ARG A 15 -27.91 -32.81 19.57
CA ARG A 15 -28.72 -31.65 20.01
C ARG A 15 -28.51 -31.19 21.46
N SER A 16 -27.87 -31.99 22.32
CA SER A 16 -27.67 -31.63 23.74
C SER A 16 -26.30 -31.03 24.08
N ASN A 17 -25.28 -31.21 23.24
CA ASN A 17 -23.92 -30.71 23.48
C ASN A 17 -23.54 -29.50 22.59
N SER A 18 -24.51 -28.93 21.87
CA SER A 18 -24.29 -27.87 20.87
C SER A 18 -24.14 -26.46 21.50
N VAL A 19 -23.03 -26.21 22.20
CA VAL A 19 -22.67 -24.88 22.72
C VAL A 19 -21.52 -24.26 21.91
N LYS A 20 -21.71 -23.00 21.49
CA LYS A 20 -20.70 -22.06 20.95
C LYS A 20 -19.88 -22.38 19.67
N ILE A 21 -20.19 -23.41 18.86
CA ILE A 21 -19.61 -23.47 17.48
C ILE A 21 -20.05 -22.27 16.61
N GLY A 22 -21.21 -21.65 16.93
CA GLY A 22 -21.84 -20.62 16.12
C GLY A 22 -21.31 -19.17 16.23
N SER A 23 -20.64 -18.76 17.32
CA SER A 23 -20.29 -17.34 17.52
C SER A 23 -19.12 -16.89 16.64
N ALA A 24 -17.98 -17.56 16.71
CA ALA A 24 -16.80 -17.23 15.90
C ALA A 24 -17.07 -17.38 14.39
N ALA A 25 -17.92 -18.34 14.00
CA ALA A 25 -18.36 -18.48 12.62
C ALA A 25 -19.24 -17.29 12.18
N ALA A 26 -20.23 -16.86 12.97
CA ALA A 26 -21.18 -15.81 12.58
C ALA A 26 -20.54 -14.46 12.21
N GLU A 27 -19.40 -14.12 12.82
CA GLU A 27 -18.79 -12.79 12.68
C GLU A 27 -17.73 -12.65 11.59
N SER A 28 -17.21 -13.76 11.03
CA SER A 28 -16.19 -13.69 9.97
C SER A 28 -16.69 -12.94 8.73
N GLU A 29 -15.81 -12.23 8.02
CA GLU A 29 -16.23 -11.51 6.81
C GLU A 29 -16.76 -12.47 5.72
N SER A 30 -16.23 -13.70 5.65
CA SER A 30 -16.74 -14.76 4.79
C SER A 30 -18.21 -15.09 5.10
N THR A 31 -18.57 -15.24 6.37
CA THR A 31 -19.94 -15.51 6.83
C THR A 31 -20.84 -14.30 6.61
N ARG A 32 -20.34 -13.09 6.92
CA ARG A 32 -21.03 -11.82 6.63
C ARG A 32 -21.30 -11.67 5.13
N ARG A 33 -20.45 -12.19 4.22
CA ARG A 33 -20.67 -12.22 2.76
C ARG A 33 -21.67 -13.30 2.33
N VAL A 34 -21.57 -14.53 2.87
CA VAL A 34 -22.50 -15.65 2.58
C VAL A 34 -23.94 -15.31 2.97
N PHE A 35 -24.16 -14.77 4.17
CA PHE A 35 -25.50 -14.48 4.69
C PHE A 35 -25.98 -13.04 4.45
N LYS A 36 -25.16 -12.19 3.80
CA LYS A 36 -25.51 -10.80 3.45
C LYS A 36 -26.91 -10.66 2.81
N PRO A 37 -27.31 -11.49 1.84
CA PRO A 37 -28.62 -11.36 1.18
C PRO A 37 -29.79 -11.59 2.14
N TYR A 38 -29.62 -12.49 3.12
CA TYR A 38 -30.67 -12.83 4.09
C TYR A 38 -30.80 -11.77 5.20
N TRP A 39 -29.68 -11.20 5.66
CA TRP A 39 -29.70 -10.06 6.57
C TRP A 39 -30.34 -8.81 5.95
N GLN A 40 -30.15 -8.57 4.65
CA GLN A 40 -30.74 -7.43 3.93
C GLN A 40 -32.26 -7.55 3.71
N LEU A 41 -32.86 -8.72 3.98
CA LEU A 41 -34.30 -8.96 3.87
C LEU A 41 -35.01 -8.99 5.24
N GLY A 42 -34.34 -8.62 6.34
CA GLY A 42 -34.89 -8.63 7.70
C GLY A 42 -35.04 -10.02 8.33
N PHE A 43 -34.64 -11.09 7.64
CA PHE A 43 -34.81 -12.47 8.09
C PHE A 43 -33.69 -12.95 9.04
N VAL A 44 -33.62 -12.36 10.23
CA VAL A 44 -32.82 -12.89 11.36
C VAL A 44 -33.17 -14.35 11.73
N PRO A 45 -34.42 -14.85 11.61
CA PRO A 45 -34.75 -16.24 11.97
C PRO A 45 -34.14 -17.34 11.09
N VAL A 46 -33.59 -17.04 9.92
CA VAL A 46 -33.17 -18.07 8.95
C VAL A 46 -31.94 -18.86 9.43
N LEU A 47 -31.04 -18.25 10.20
CA LEU A 47 -29.89 -18.95 10.79
C LEU A 47 -30.31 -20.04 11.80
N TRP A 48 -31.51 -19.94 12.38
CA TRP A 48 -32.02 -20.91 13.37
C TRP A 48 -32.48 -22.23 12.71
N HIS A 49 -32.50 -22.29 11.37
CA HIS A 49 -32.94 -23.46 10.60
C HIS A 49 -31.77 -24.29 10.03
N PHE A 50 -30.52 -23.82 10.18
CA PHE A 50 -29.32 -24.53 9.74
C PHE A 50 -28.52 -25.03 10.94
N THR A 51 -27.98 -26.24 10.82
CA THR A 51 -27.01 -26.78 11.77
C THR A 51 -25.67 -26.04 11.65
N PRO A 52 -24.82 -26.03 12.70
CA PRO A 52 -23.48 -25.45 12.61
C PRO A 52 -22.61 -26.05 11.48
N VAL A 53 -22.83 -27.32 11.14
CA VAL A 53 -22.14 -28.02 10.04
C VAL A 53 -22.53 -27.45 8.68
N GLU A 54 -23.83 -27.20 8.44
CA GLU A 54 -24.31 -26.57 7.20
C GLU A 54 -23.85 -25.11 7.08
N ILE A 55 -23.81 -24.36 8.19
CA ILE A 55 -23.24 -23.01 8.21
C ILE A 55 -21.76 -23.04 7.84
N CYS A 56 -20.98 -23.96 8.44
CA CYS A 56 -19.57 -24.14 8.12
C CYS A 56 -19.35 -24.55 6.65
N SER A 57 -20.17 -25.44 6.09
CA SER A 57 -20.01 -25.88 4.70
C SER A 57 -20.27 -24.75 3.69
N LEU A 58 -21.24 -23.87 3.95
CA LEU A 58 -21.49 -22.69 3.13
C LEU A 58 -20.31 -21.71 3.17
N ILE A 59 -19.72 -21.49 4.35
CA ILE A 59 -18.51 -20.66 4.52
C ILE A 59 -17.33 -21.27 3.74
N LEU A 60 -17.07 -22.58 3.93
CA LEU A 60 -16.00 -23.31 3.24
C LEU A 60 -16.18 -23.30 1.72
N THR A 61 -17.41 -23.44 1.22
CA THR A 61 -17.73 -23.35 -0.21
C THR A 61 -17.39 -21.97 -0.78
N GLN A 62 -17.70 -20.89 -0.04
CA GLN A 62 -17.36 -19.53 -0.47
C GLN A 62 -15.85 -19.25 -0.38
N VAL A 63 -15.16 -19.77 0.63
CA VAL A 63 -13.70 -19.67 0.77
C VAL A 63 -13.00 -20.42 -0.38
N LYS A 64 -13.44 -21.66 -0.68
CA LYS A 64 -13.00 -22.43 -1.85
C LYS A 64 -13.17 -21.62 -3.13
N LYS A 65 -14.39 -21.14 -3.41
CA LYS A 65 -14.69 -20.37 -4.63
C LYS A 65 -13.81 -19.10 -4.76
N ASN A 66 -13.53 -18.41 -3.66
CA ASN A 66 -12.62 -17.26 -3.66
C ASN A 66 -11.19 -17.67 -4.04
N ALA A 67 -10.69 -18.76 -3.46
CA ALA A 67 -9.35 -19.27 -3.74
C ALA A 67 -9.23 -19.85 -5.17
N GLU A 68 -10.26 -20.53 -5.68
CA GLU A 68 -10.33 -20.99 -7.08
C GLU A 68 -10.33 -19.81 -8.06
N THR A 69 -11.07 -18.74 -7.75
CA THR A 69 -11.08 -17.50 -8.54
C THR A 69 -9.71 -16.82 -8.55
N TYR A 70 -8.96 -16.90 -7.45
CA TYR A 70 -7.62 -16.31 -7.33
C TYR A 70 -6.54 -17.15 -8.01
N LEU A 71 -6.59 -18.48 -7.88
CA LEU A 71 -5.60 -19.40 -8.44
C LEU A 71 -5.88 -19.82 -9.89
N GLY A 72 -7.09 -19.58 -10.40
CA GLY A 72 -7.50 -19.99 -11.76
C GLY A 72 -7.64 -21.50 -11.93
N THR A 73 -7.78 -22.25 -10.84
CA THR A 73 -7.84 -23.72 -10.85
C THR A 73 -8.79 -24.24 -9.77
N THR A 74 -9.37 -25.42 -9.97
CA THR A 74 -10.25 -26.09 -9.02
C THR A 74 -9.48 -26.57 -7.80
N ILE A 75 -10.03 -26.35 -6.61
CA ILE A 75 -9.40 -26.77 -5.34
C ILE A 75 -10.17 -27.96 -4.79
N THR A 76 -9.53 -29.13 -4.82
CA THR A 76 -10.06 -30.38 -4.28
C THR A 76 -9.62 -30.65 -2.85
N ASP A 77 -8.45 -30.15 -2.44
CA ASP A 77 -7.77 -30.59 -1.23
C ASP A 77 -7.40 -29.40 -0.33
N ALA A 78 -7.57 -29.55 0.99
CA ALA A 78 -7.31 -28.51 1.97
C ALA A 78 -6.71 -29.07 3.28
N VAL A 79 -5.84 -28.28 3.91
CA VAL A 79 -5.52 -28.43 5.34
C VAL A 79 -6.42 -27.46 6.11
N ILE A 80 -7.09 -27.96 7.14
CA ILE A 80 -8.05 -27.20 7.94
C ILE A 80 -7.45 -26.91 9.31
N THR A 81 -7.50 -25.65 9.73
CA THR A 81 -7.10 -25.24 11.08
C THR A 81 -8.29 -25.20 12.03
N VAL A 82 -8.09 -25.69 13.25
CA VAL A 82 -9.08 -25.68 14.34
C VAL A 82 -8.44 -25.25 15.67
N PRO A 83 -9.21 -24.76 16.65
CA PRO A 83 -8.71 -24.54 18.00
C PRO A 83 -8.09 -25.80 18.61
N VAL A 84 -7.12 -25.64 19.51
CA VAL A 84 -6.40 -26.74 20.18
C VAL A 84 -7.38 -27.67 20.89
N GLN A 85 -8.34 -27.10 21.62
CA GLN A 85 -9.30 -27.84 22.45
C GLN A 85 -10.43 -28.52 21.66
N PHE A 86 -10.49 -28.41 20.32
CA PHE A 86 -11.53 -29.10 19.55
C PHE A 86 -11.44 -30.61 19.77
N ASN A 87 -12.53 -31.19 20.29
CA ASN A 87 -12.64 -32.61 20.58
C ASN A 87 -12.82 -33.44 19.29
N TYR A 88 -12.92 -34.77 19.42
CA TYR A 88 -13.09 -35.66 18.27
C TYR A 88 -14.35 -35.34 17.45
N GLU A 89 -15.51 -35.23 18.10
CA GLU A 89 -16.80 -34.95 17.45
C GLU A 89 -16.78 -33.62 16.69
N GLN A 90 -16.18 -32.58 17.27
CA GLN A 90 -16.03 -31.26 16.64
C GLN A 90 -15.11 -31.33 15.41
N ARG A 91 -14.05 -32.14 15.43
CA ARG A 91 -13.16 -32.35 14.28
C ARG A 91 -13.86 -33.14 13.17
N GLU A 92 -14.63 -34.17 13.49
CA GLU A 92 -15.43 -34.90 12.51
C GLU A 92 -16.54 -34.02 11.91
N ALA A 93 -17.21 -33.18 12.71
CA ALA A 93 -18.19 -32.21 12.22
C ALA A 93 -17.59 -31.23 11.19
N ILE A 94 -16.33 -30.80 11.40
CA ILE A 94 -15.58 -29.98 10.43
C ILE A 94 -15.24 -30.77 9.16
N LYS A 95 -14.88 -32.06 9.25
CA LYS A 95 -14.71 -32.90 8.04
C LYS A 95 -15.99 -33.02 7.24
N VAL A 96 -17.14 -33.27 7.89
CA VAL A 96 -18.44 -33.33 7.23
C VAL A 96 -18.76 -32.01 6.52
N ALA A 97 -18.49 -30.87 7.17
CA ALA A 97 -18.64 -29.56 6.53
C ALA A 97 -17.74 -29.37 5.29
N CYS A 98 -16.50 -29.88 5.33
CA CYS A 98 -15.59 -29.89 4.18
C CYS A 98 -16.08 -30.79 3.05
N THR A 99 -16.58 -31.99 3.36
CA THR A 99 -17.16 -32.91 2.37
C THR A 99 -18.36 -32.27 1.65
N ILE A 100 -19.25 -31.58 2.37
CA ILE A 100 -20.37 -30.83 1.78
C ILE A 100 -19.86 -29.67 0.91
N ALA A 101 -18.75 -29.02 1.27
CA ALA A 101 -18.08 -27.99 0.46
C ALA A 101 -17.23 -28.55 -0.70
N HIS A 102 -17.26 -29.86 -0.95
CA HIS A 102 -16.41 -30.57 -1.91
C HIS A 102 -14.91 -30.31 -1.70
N LEU A 103 -14.46 -30.38 -0.45
CA LEU A 103 -13.05 -30.31 -0.03
C LEU A 103 -12.64 -31.62 0.68
N ASN A 104 -11.62 -32.29 0.15
CA ASN A 104 -10.89 -33.34 0.84
C ASN A 104 -10.02 -32.72 1.93
N VAL A 105 -10.10 -33.25 3.15
CA VAL A 105 -9.28 -32.77 4.27
C VAL A 105 -7.98 -33.57 4.32
N LEU A 106 -6.89 -32.98 3.82
CA LEU A 106 -5.54 -33.58 3.87
C LEU A 106 -5.07 -33.77 5.32
N GLN A 107 -5.32 -32.76 6.16
CA GLN A 107 -5.02 -32.80 7.58
C GLN A 107 -5.86 -31.77 8.33
N ILE A 108 -6.21 -32.08 9.58
CA ILE A 108 -6.66 -31.08 10.55
C ILE A 108 -5.49 -30.75 11.48
N VAL A 109 -5.09 -29.48 11.52
CA VAL A 109 -3.98 -28.97 12.33
C VAL A 109 -4.55 -27.98 13.35
N SER A 110 -3.93 -27.79 14.52
CA SER A 110 -4.37 -26.71 15.42
C SER A 110 -3.89 -25.34 14.91
N SER A 111 -4.67 -24.28 15.09
CA SER A 111 -4.31 -22.92 14.65
C SER A 111 -2.88 -22.49 15.02
N PRO A 112 -2.42 -22.63 16.28
CA PRO A 112 -1.07 -22.19 16.63
C PRO A 112 0.02 -23.19 16.18
N ALA A 113 -0.33 -24.44 15.86
CA ALA A 113 0.60 -25.39 15.24
C ALA A 113 0.77 -25.11 13.74
N ALA A 114 -0.25 -24.59 13.06
CA ALA A 114 -0.09 -24.05 11.71
C ALA A 114 0.84 -22.83 11.74
N SER A 115 0.61 -21.87 12.64
CA SER A 115 1.54 -20.75 12.86
C SER A 115 2.96 -21.20 13.23
N ALA A 116 3.11 -22.28 14.00
CA ALA A 116 4.41 -22.86 14.34
C ALA A 116 5.23 -23.28 13.11
N LEU A 117 4.57 -23.84 12.08
CA LEU A 117 5.22 -24.21 10.84
C LEU A 117 5.75 -23.00 10.07
N LEU A 118 5.01 -21.88 10.06
CA LEU A 118 5.45 -20.63 9.43
C LEU A 118 6.69 -20.05 10.13
N PHE A 119 6.59 -19.74 11.43
CA PHE A 119 7.69 -19.07 12.13
C PHE A 119 8.90 -20.00 12.34
N GLY A 120 8.66 -21.30 12.51
CA GLY A 120 9.70 -22.32 12.50
C GLY A 120 10.47 -22.34 11.17
N SER A 121 9.77 -22.34 10.03
CA SER A 121 10.43 -22.37 8.70
C SER A 121 11.18 -21.08 8.40
N GLU A 122 10.63 -19.91 8.73
CA GLU A 122 11.34 -18.61 8.61
C GLU A 122 12.64 -18.59 9.40
N ARG A 123 12.62 -19.10 10.64
CA ARG A 123 13.80 -19.11 11.52
C ARG A 123 14.81 -20.14 11.06
N GLN A 124 14.35 -21.33 10.69
CA GLN A 124 15.20 -22.39 10.12
C GLN A 124 15.91 -21.90 8.85
N PHE A 125 15.23 -21.13 7.99
CA PHE A 125 15.83 -20.50 6.80
C PHE A 125 16.91 -19.48 7.17
N LYS A 126 16.66 -18.58 8.14
CA LYS A 126 17.64 -17.61 8.64
C LYS A 126 18.90 -18.29 9.19
N ILE A 127 18.73 -19.32 10.01
CA ILE A 127 19.83 -20.12 10.58
C ILE A 127 20.61 -20.85 9.47
N THR A 128 19.92 -21.53 8.56
CA THR A 128 20.54 -22.25 7.43
C THR A 128 21.33 -21.30 6.53
N ARG A 129 20.85 -20.07 6.31
CA ARG A 129 21.56 -19.04 5.54
C ARG A 129 22.80 -18.53 6.26
N MET A 130 22.75 -18.31 7.58
CA MET A 130 23.94 -17.95 8.38
C MET A 130 25.00 -19.05 8.36
N ILE A 131 24.60 -20.31 8.55
CA ILE A 131 25.49 -21.48 8.47
C ILE A 131 26.09 -21.62 7.07
N SER A 132 25.33 -21.28 6.02
CA SER A 132 25.81 -21.30 4.63
C SER A 132 26.77 -20.15 4.30
N SER A 133 26.65 -18.99 4.96
CA SER A 133 27.57 -17.85 4.75
C SER A 133 28.83 -17.91 5.62
N MET A 134 28.83 -18.66 6.72
CA MET A 134 30.00 -18.86 7.58
C MET A 134 30.66 -20.22 7.33
N ALA A 135 31.80 -20.22 6.63
CA ALA A 135 32.55 -21.43 6.34
C ALA A 135 33.15 -22.10 7.60
N ARG A 136 32.45 -23.13 8.09
CA ARG A 136 32.94 -24.33 8.83
C ARG A 136 33.84 -24.19 10.08
N SER A 137 34.16 -22.99 10.57
CA SER A 137 35.32 -22.81 11.48
C SER A 137 35.04 -22.42 12.94
N ILE A 138 33.80 -22.10 13.36
CA ILE A 138 33.55 -21.50 14.69
C ILE A 138 32.55 -22.25 15.59
N PHE A 139 31.61 -23.05 15.06
CA PHE A 139 30.61 -23.72 15.92
C PHE A 139 31.13 -25.02 16.55
N THR A 140 31.78 -24.88 17.71
CA THR A 140 32.06 -25.96 18.69
C THR A 140 31.23 -25.84 19.97
N SER A 141 30.29 -24.90 20.05
CA SER A 141 29.23 -24.88 21.06
C SER A 141 28.10 -25.82 20.65
N GLU A 142 27.53 -26.56 21.60
CA GLU A 142 26.27 -27.27 21.38
C GLU A 142 25.18 -26.28 20.91
N PRO A 143 24.26 -26.70 20.01
CA PRO A 143 23.24 -25.79 19.51
C PRO A 143 22.26 -25.44 20.63
N GLU A 144 22.23 -24.17 21.00
CA GLU A 144 21.32 -23.61 22.00
C GLU A 144 19.86 -23.94 21.65
N GLU A 145 19.13 -24.52 22.60
CA GLU A 145 17.69 -24.76 22.48
C GLU A 145 16.97 -23.41 22.47
N TYR A 146 16.31 -23.09 21.35
CA TYR A 146 15.59 -21.83 21.21
C TYR A 146 14.09 -22.03 21.37
N ASN A 147 13.52 -21.46 22.44
CA ASN A 147 12.14 -21.68 22.85
C ASN A 147 11.26 -20.48 22.47
N MET A 148 10.14 -20.76 21.81
CA MET A 148 9.24 -19.75 21.26
C MET A 148 7.80 -20.06 21.65
N VAL A 149 7.12 -19.09 22.26
CA VAL A 149 5.68 -19.15 22.52
C VAL A 149 4.94 -18.42 21.40
N ILE A 150 4.02 -19.10 20.74
CA ILE A 150 3.02 -18.49 19.87
C ILE A 150 1.75 -18.30 20.69
N PHE A 151 1.24 -17.07 20.71
CA PHE A 151 0.00 -16.67 21.36
C PHE A 151 -0.98 -16.22 20.27
N ASP A 152 -1.99 -17.05 19.98
CA ASP A 152 -2.98 -16.86 18.92
C ASP A 152 -4.35 -16.50 19.53
N LEU A 153 -4.67 -15.19 19.60
CA LEU A 153 -5.97 -14.72 20.10
C LEU A 153 -6.89 -14.38 18.93
N GLY A 154 -7.71 -15.36 18.58
CA GLY A 154 -8.71 -15.27 17.53
C GLY A 154 -9.97 -14.50 17.95
N ALA A 155 -10.98 -14.55 17.07
CA ALA A 155 -12.26 -13.88 17.32
C ALA A 155 -13.08 -14.51 18.46
N GLY A 156 -12.93 -15.81 18.74
CA GLY A 156 -13.69 -16.49 19.81
C GLY A 156 -12.93 -17.59 20.56
N THR A 157 -11.62 -17.72 20.31
CA THR A 157 -10.75 -18.70 20.99
C THR A 157 -9.37 -18.11 21.20
N LEU A 158 -8.72 -18.53 22.28
CA LEU A 158 -7.31 -18.31 22.53
C LEU A 158 -6.60 -19.66 22.39
N ASP A 159 -5.52 -19.69 21.63
CA ASP A 159 -4.69 -20.87 21.47
C ASP A 159 -3.21 -20.50 21.68
N VAL A 160 -2.49 -21.27 22.49
CA VAL A 160 -1.07 -21.03 22.83
C VAL A 160 -0.26 -22.27 22.50
N CYS A 161 0.90 -22.10 21.87
CA CYS A 161 1.81 -23.18 21.48
C CYS A 161 3.23 -22.85 21.91
N LEU A 162 3.90 -23.76 22.61
CA LEU A 162 5.33 -23.69 22.86
C LEU A 162 6.05 -24.56 21.85
N ILE A 163 7.06 -23.97 21.21
CA ILE A 163 7.93 -24.60 20.22
C ILE A 163 9.35 -24.53 20.75
N THR A 164 10.11 -25.62 20.62
CA THR A 164 11.57 -25.60 20.77
C THR A 164 12.20 -25.89 19.42
N MET A 165 13.17 -25.05 19.04
CA MET A 165 14.06 -25.28 17.92
C MET A 165 15.38 -25.84 18.45
N LYS A 166 15.77 -27.04 18.01
CA LYS A 166 17.07 -27.67 18.30
C LYS A 166 17.57 -28.37 17.05
N ASP A 167 18.86 -28.28 16.72
CA ASP A 167 19.45 -28.93 15.52
C ASP A 167 18.71 -28.62 14.20
N ALA A 168 18.18 -27.40 14.07
CA ALA A 168 17.29 -26.98 12.97
C ALA A 168 16.01 -27.83 12.80
N VAL A 169 15.61 -28.58 13.82
CA VAL A 169 14.31 -29.26 13.96
C VAL A 169 13.37 -28.36 14.76
N CYS A 170 12.17 -28.13 14.23
CA CYS A 170 11.06 -27.46 14.91
C CYS A 170 10.20 -28.51 15.61
N GLN A 171 10.08 -28.46 16.93
CA GLN A 171 9.22 -29.36 17.71
C GLN A 171 8.24 -28.57 18.58
N VAL A 172 6.95 -28.80 18.39
CA VAL A 172 5.90 -28.38 19.32
C VAL A 172 6.05 -29.19 20.62
N GLN A 173 6.33 -28.51 21.72
CA GLN A 173 6.50 -29.11 23.04
C GLN A 173 5.17 -29.26 23.78
N ALA A 174 4.32 -28.23 23.70
CA ALA A 174 3.00 -28.24 24.28
C ALA A 174 2.07 -27.26 23.54
N THR A 175 0.77 -27.51 23.70
CA THR A 175 -0.27 -26.55 23.39
C THR A 175 -1.21 -26.38 24.58
N ALA A 176 -1.87 -25.23 24.60
CA ALA A 176 -2.98 -24.89 25.48
C ALA A 176 -3.98 -24.06 24.68
N GLY A 177 -5.17 -23.85 25.22
CA GLY A 177 -6.14 -22.92 24.66
C GLY A 177 -7.33 -22.74 25.59
N ASP A 178 -8.27 -21.91 25.17
CA ASP A 178 -9.56 -21.67 25.80
C ASP A 178 -10.58 -21.30 24.70
N VAL A 179 -11.62 -22.12 24.54
CA VAL A 179 -12.72 -21.92 23.55
C VAL A 179 -13.79 -20.92 24.00
N HIS A 180 -13.59 -20.27 25.15
CA HIS A 180 -14.48 -19.27 25.74
C HIS A 180 -13.72 -17.96 26.07
N LEU A 181 -12.62 -17.72 25.35
CA LEU A 181 -11.76 -16.56 25.50
C LEU A 181 -11.23 -16.10 24.13
N GLY A 182 -11.94 -15.21 23.46
CA GLY A 182 -11.48 -14.56 22.23
C GLY A 182 -11.90 -13.10 22.16
N GLY A 183 -11.65 -12.45 21.01
CA GLY A 183 -12.04 -11.05 20.76
C GLY A 183 -13.51 -10.75 21.08
N SER A 184 -14.42 -11.68 20.79
CA SER A 184 -15.86 -11.57 21.04
C SER A 184 -16.23 -11.54 22.52
N ASP A 185 -15.38 -12.05 23.41
CA ASP A 185 -15.62 -11.99 24.87
C ASP A 185 -15.24 -10.59 25.41
N PHE A 186 -14.20 -9.96 24.87
CA PHE A 186 -13.90 -8.53 25.10
C PHE A 186 -15.02 -7.62 24.54
N ASP A 187 -15.55 -7.94 23.36
CA ASP A 187 -16.72 -7.25 22.80
C ASP A 187 -17.95 -7.43 23.68
N THR A 188 -18.22 -8.67 24.14
CA THR A 188 -19.36 -9.00 25.00
C THR A 188 -19.32 -8.22 26.31
N ASN A 189 -18.14 -8.11 26.94
CA ASN A 189 -17.94 -7.28 28.12
C ASN A 189 -18.28 -5.80 27.84
N MET A 190 -17.76 -5.23 26.76
CA MET A 190 -18.04 -3.85 26.34
C MET A 190 -19.55 -3.61 26.07
N ILE A 191 -20.21 -4.55 25.39
CA ILE A 191 -21.66 -4.52 25.11
C ILE A 191 -22.45 -4.56 26.42
N ASN A 192 -22.10 -5.44 27.35
CA ASN A 192 -22.76 -5.55 28.65
C ASN A 192 -22.59 -4.28 29.49
N TYR A 193 -21.42 -3.64 29.45
CA TYR A 193 -21.16 -2.37 30.13
C TYR A 193 -22.10 -1.26 29.63
N PHE A 194 -22.26 -1.09 28.32
CA PHE A 194 -23.19 -0.09 27.77
C PHE A 194 -24.67 -0.41 28.05
N ILE A 195 -25.06 -1.70 28.04
CA ILE A 195 -26.41 -2.12 28.44
C ILE A 195 -26.65 -1.85 29.93
N TYR A 196 -25.64 -1.98 30.79
CA TYR A 196 -25.70 -1.63 32.20
C TYR A 196 -25.91 -0.12 32.40
N LEU A 197 -25.09 0.73 31.75
CA LEU A 197 -25.24 2.20 31.82
C LEU A 197 -26.64 2.69 31.40
N LEU A 198 -27.23 2.07 30.37
CA LEU A 198 -28.60 2.37 29.95
C LEU A 198 -29.66 1.98 30.99
N LYS A 199 -29.47 0.85 31.70
CA LYS A 199 -30.38 0.41 32.77
C LYS A 199 -30.31 1.34 33.98
N GLU A 200 -29.11 1.73 34.41
CA GLU A 200 -28.90 2.74 35.46
C GLU A 200 -29.53 4.09 35.06
N SER A 201 -29.49 4.44 33.77
CA SER A 201 -30.17 5.63 33.22
C SER A 201 -31.70 5.48 33.08
N GLY A 202 -32.30 4.42 33.65
CA GLY A 202 -33.75 4.19 33.68
C GLY A 202 -34.36 3.56 32.42
N HIS A 203 -33.57 3.20 31.40
CA HIS A 203 -34.09 2.61 30.17
C HIS A 203 -34.41 1.12 30.35
N LYS A 204 -35.70 0.81 30.53
CA LYS A 204 -36.20 -0.57 30.72
C LYS A 204 -35.91 -1.53 29.56
N ASP A 205 -35.69 -1.02 28.35
CA ASP A 205 -35.38 -1.82 27.14
C ASP A 205 -33.95 -1.56 26.58
N ALA A 206 -33.00 -1.33 27.49
CA ALA A 206 -31.59 -1.05 27.20
C ALA A 206 -30.94 -1.95 26.13
N GLY A 207 -31.26 -3.24 26.11
CA GLY A 207 -30.67 -4.20 25.17
C GLY A 207 -31.08 -3.99 23.71
N ASN A 208 -32.33 -3.55 23.48
CA ASN A 208 -32.79 -3.21 22.13
C ASN A 208 -32.28 -1.83 21.72
N ILE A 209 -32.31 -0.85 22.63
CA ILE A 209 -31.78 0.50 22.40
C ILE A 209 -30.30 0.44 21.99
N PHE A 210 -29.48 -0.31 22.72
CA PHE A 210 -28.06 -0.46 22.39
C PHE A 210 -27.85 -1.15 21.03
N ARG A 211 -28.66 -2.17 20.69
CA ARG A 211 -28.58 -2.85 19.40
C ARG A 211 -28.92 -1.91 18.24
N ASP A 212 -29.94 -1.07 18.39
CA ASP A 212 -30.32 -0.03 17.42
C ASP A 212 -29.22 1.03 17.24
N VAL A 213 -28.59 1.45 18.35
CA VAL A 213 -27.46 2.39 18.31
C VAL A 213 -26.27 1.77 17.59
N VAL A 214 -25.88 0.53 17.90
CA VAL A 214 -24.79 -0.16 17.19
C VAL A 214 -25.13 -0.44 15.73
N SER A 215 -26.40 -0.63 15.36
CA SER A 215 -26.78 -0.75 13.95
C SER A 215 -26.67 0.56 13.18
N LYS A 216 -27.06 1.69 13.80
CA LYS A 216 -27.02 3.04 13.20
C LYS A 216 -25.60 3.62 13.17
N HIS A 217 -24.85 3.45 14.26
CA HIS A 217 -23.49 3.96 14.46
C HIS A 217 -22.42 2.86 14.30
N ARG A 218 -22.68 1.85 13.45
CA ARG A 218 -21.79 0.68 13.28
C ARG A 218 -20.35 1.06 12.94
N THR A 219 -20.19 2.06 12.08
CA THR A 219 -18.86 2.55 11.67
C THR A 219 -18.12 3.17 12.85
N ASP A 220 -18.83 3.84 13.75
CA ASP A 220 -18.27 4.47 14.95
C ASP A 220 -17.97 3.41 16.02
N PHE A 221 -18.79 2.37 16.14
CA PHE A 221 -18.50 1.20 16.98
C PHE A 221 -17.24 0.42 16.54
N GLU A 222 -17.08 0.16 15.25
CA GLU A 222 -15.89 -0.53 14.73
C GLU A 222 -14.64 0.38 14.77
N ARG A 223 -14.79 1.72 14.57
CA ARG A 223 -13.74 2.71 14.85
C ARG A 223 -13.36 2.71 16.33
N ALA A 224 -14.36 2.65 17.22
CA ALA A 224 -14.16 2.71 18.66
C ALA A 224 -13.35 1.50 19.16
N LYS A 225 -13.78 0.31 18.75
CA LYS A 225 -13.05 -0.94 18.95
C LYS A 225 -11.62 -0.86 18.38
N SER A 226 -11.45 -0.33 17.17
CA SER A 226 -10.13 -0.15 16.56
C SER A 226 -9.22 0.83 17.34
N ALA A 227 -9.77 1.92 17.88
CA ALA A 227 -9.04 2.88 18.71
C ALA A 227 -8.52 2.23 20.00
N LEU A 228 -9.40 1.51 20.72
CA LEU A 228 -9.04 0.71 21.91
C LEU A 228 -7.99 -0.36 21.60
N PHE A 229 -8.01 -0.94 20.39
CA PHE A 229 -7.11 -2.00 19.97
C PHE A 229 -5.81 -1.51 19.30
N SER A 230 -5.63 -0.20 19.07
CA SER A 230 -4.45 0.35 18.36
C SER A 230 -3.49 1.14 19.25
N GLY A 231 -3.78 1.26 20.55
CA GLY A 231 -2.95 2.10 21.44
C GLY A 231 -3.10 3.59 21.16
N GLY A 232 -4.24 3.99 20.58
CA GLY A 232 -4.68 5.38 20.62
C GLY A 232 -4.79 5.88 22.06
N ASN A 233 -4.73 7.20 22.22
CA ASN A 233 -4.74 7.87 23.52
C ASN A 233 -5.95 7.48 24.39
N MET A 234 -5.87 7.77 25.69
CA MET A 234 -6.89 7.53 26.72
C MET A 234 -8.19 8.35 26.52
N THR A 235 -8.39 8.92 25.34
CA THR A 235 -9.59 9.66 24.94
C THR A 235 -10.83 8.76 25.08
N PRO A 236 -11.93 9.22 25.70
CA PRO A 236 -13.18 8.47 25.76
C PRO A 236 -13.70 8.17 24.35
N VAL A 237 -13.98 6.90 24.08
CA VAL A 237 -14.24 6.45 22.71
C VAL A 237 -15.73 6.46 22.42
N MET A 238 -16.15 7.32 21.48
CA MET A 238 -17.57 7.59 21.18
C MET A 238 -18.23 6.55 20.28
N ILE A 239 -19.44 6.13 20.66
CA ILE A 239 -20.37 5.35 19.82
C ILE A 239 -21.68 6.16 19.72
N GLY A 240 -21.87 6.85 18.60
CA GLY A 240 -22.90 7.90 18.51
C GLY A 240 -22.60 9.06 19.47
N SER A 241 -23.63 9.78 19.93
CA SER A 241 -23.48 10.96 20.80
C SER A 241 -23.47 10.67 22.30
N ASN A 242 -23.87 9.46 22.72
CA ASN A 242 -24.30 9.19 24.10
C ASN A 242 -23.53 8.05 24.80
N PHE A 243 -22.63 7.34 24.12
CA PHE A 243 -21.91 6.18 24.66
C PHE A 243 -20.41 6.41 24.59
N PHE A 244 -19.77 6.33 25.75
CA PHE A 244 -18.36 6.61 25.95
C PHE A 244 -17.74 5.49 26.80
N ILE A 245 -16.57 5.00 26.40
CA ILE A 245 -15.74 4.15 27.25
C ILE A 245 -14.29 4.61 27.13
N SER A 246 -13.64 4.87 28.27
CA SER A 246 -12.20 5.16 28.30
C SER A 246 -11.37 3.88 28.17
N ALA A 247 -10.10 4.01 27.77
CA ALA A 247 -9.18 2.89 27.77
C ALA A 247 -9.03 2.26 29.17
N GLU A 248 -9.09 3.06 30.24
CA GLU A 248 -9.00 2.57 31.62
C GLU A 248 -10.24 1.75 32.02
N GLU A 249 -11.44 2.22 31.71
CA GLU A 249 -12.68 1.48 31.95
C GLU A 249 -12.73 0.19 31.14
N PHE A 250 -12.30 0.22 29.87
CA PHE A 250 -12.16 -0.99 29.06
C PHE A 250 -11.14 -1.98 29.67
N ASN A 251 -10.04 -1.49 30.25
CA ASN A 251 -9.03 -2.33 30.86
C ASN A 251 -9.52 -3.00 32.16
N GLU A 252 -10.14 -2.23 33.07
CA GLU A 252 -10.64 -2.79 34.34
C GLU A 252 -11.81 -3.76 34.10
N LEU A 253 -12.69 -3.45 33.14
CA LEU A 253 -13.77 -4.32 32.67
C LEU A 253 -13.26 -5.67 32.11
N ASN A 254 -12.03 -5.72 31.58
CA ASN A 254 -11.45 -6.90 30.94
C ASN A 254 -10.27 -7.52 31.73
N LYS A 255 -10.03 -7.07 32.96
CA LYS A 255 -8.95 -7.53 33.85
C LYS A 255 -8.92 -9.04 34.04
N GLU A 256 -10.08 -9.66 34.25
CA GLU A 256 -10.19 -11.12 34.34
C GLU A 256 -9.83 -11.84 33.03
N LEU A 257 -10.16 -11.26 31.87
CA LEU A 257 -9.81 -11.86 30.58
C LEU A 257 -8.29 -11.79 30.33
N PHE A 258 -7.63 -10.69 30.72
CA PHE A 258 -6.17 -10.59 30.67
C PHE A 258 -5.49 -11.63 31.58
N LEU A 259 -6.01 -11.86 32.78
CA LEU A 259 -5.51 -12.91 33.68
C LEU A 259 -5.71 -14.31 33.07
N LYS A 260 -6.88 -14.62 32.51
CA LYS A 260 -7.13 -15.91 31.82
C LYS A 260 -6.20 -16.13 30.61
N CYS A 261 -5.85 -15.07 29.88
CA CYS A 261 -4.83 -15.14 28.82
C CYS A 261 -3.47 -15.60 29.38
N VAL A 262 -3.04 -15.03 30.51
CA VAL A 262 -1.80 -15.41 31.21
C VAL A 262 -1.89 -16.82 31.78
N ASP A 263 -3.04 -17.24 32.31
CA ASP A 263 -3.27 -18.61 32.81
C ASP A 263 -3.21 -19.67 31.70
N THR A 264 -3.62 -19.32 30.48
CA THR A 264 -3.50 -20.19 29.31
C THR A 264 -2.03 -20.34 28.89
N ILE A 265 -1.23 -19.26 28.98
CA ILE A 265 0.24 -19.33 28.81
C ILE A 265 0.87 -20.19 29.91
N ASN A 266 0.52 -19.97 31.19
CA ASN A 266 0.95 -20.79 32.32
C ASN A 266 0.65 -22.28 32.07
N MET A 267 -0.55 -22.61 31.58
CA MET A 267 -0.94 -23.98 31.25
C MET A 267 -0.05 -24.58 30.16
N CYS A 268 0.22 -23.85 29.08
CA CYS A 268 1.12 -24.31 28.02
C CYS A 268 2.53 -24.60 28.55
N LEU A 269 3.10 -23.69 29.34
CA LEU A 269 4.44 -23.84 29.90
C LEU A 269 4.51 -24.98 30.93
N ARG A 270 3.49 -25.15 31.79
CA ARG A 270 3.38 -26.29 32.71
C ARG A 270 3.32 -27.63 31.96
N ASN A 271 2.53 -27.71 30.89
CA ASN A 271 2.42 -28.92 30.07
C ASN A 271 3.77 -29.32 29.45
N ALA A 272 4.59 -28.34 29.04
CA ALA A 272 5.94 -28.57 28.53
C ALA A 272 7.04 -28.70 29.62
N LYS A 273 6.70 -28.52 30.91
CA LYS A 273 7.67 -28.36 32.02
C LYS A 273 8.69 -27.22 31.76
N MET A 274 8.27 -26.19 31.04
CA MET A 274 9.10 -25.05 30.64
C MET A 274 9.03 -23.92 31.68
N GLU A 275 10.18 -23.38 32.06
CA GLU A 275 10.26 -22.20 32.91
C GLU A 275 10.11 -20.92 32.07
N VAL A 276 9.37 -19.93 32.55
CA VAL A 276 9.16 -18.63 31.88
C VAL A 276 10.48 -17.97 31.47
N GLY A 277 11.52 -18.09 32.30
CA GLY A 277 12.85 -17.55 32.01
C GLY A 277 13.53 -18.13 30.76
N LYS A 278 13.21 -19.37 30.40
CA LYS A 278 13.78 -20.12 29.27
C LYS A 278 13.05 -19.89 27.94
N VAL A 279 11.93 -19.17 27.92
CA VAL A 279 11.22 -18.79 26.68
C VAL A 279 11.92 -17.59 26.05
N ASP A 280 12.59 -17.77 24.91
CA ASP A 280 13.41 -16.74 24.28
C ASP A 280 12.61 -15.72 23.47
N GLU A 281 11.45 -16.12 22.95
CA GLU A 281 10.62 -15.28 22.08
C GLU A 281 9.12 -15.55 22.27
N VAL A 282 8.33 -14.50 22.15
CA VAL A 282 6.86 -14.58 22.14
C VAL A 282 6.34 -13.92 20.87
N ILE A 283 5.59 -14.67 20.07
CA ILE A 283 4.99 -14.20 18.82
C ILE A 283 3.48 -14.06 19.03
N LEU A 284 2.97 -12.87 18.69
CA LEU A 284 1.54 -12.56 18.75
C LEU A 284 0.88 -12.81 17.37
N VAL A 285 -0.23 -13.53 17.38
CA VAL A 285 -1.03 -13.93 16.21
C VAL A 285 -2.52 -13.69 16.52
N GLY A 286 -3.31 -13.34 15.51
CA GLY A 286 -4.72 -13.00 15.65
C GLY A 286 -4.95 -11.50 15.92
N GLY A 287 -5.96 -10.92 15.27
CA GLY A 287 -6.21 -9.47 15.29
C GLY A 287 -6.49 -8.90 16.69
N SER A 288 -7.01 -9.71 17.62
CA SER A 288 -7.29 -9.30 19.00
C SER A 288 -6.02 -9.17 19.85
N THR A 289 -4.87 -9.68 19.41
CA THR A 289 -3.60 -9.47 20.14
C THR A 289 -3.07 -8.04 20.07
N ARG A 290 -3.70 -7.16 19.27
CA ARG A 290 -3.34 -5.74 19.19
C ARG A 290 -3.71 -4.95 20.46
N ILE A 291 -4.59 -5.47 21.32
CA ILE A 291 -5.01 -4.83 22.59
C ILE A 291 -3.76 -4.50 23.43
N PRO A 292 -3.43 -3.20 23.66
CA PRO A 292 -2.15 -2.81 24.27
C PRO A 292 -1.96 -3.36 25.68
N MET A 293 -2.99 -3.28 26.52
CA MET A 293 -2.93 -3.77 27.91
C MET A 293 -2.71 -5.29 27.98
N LEU A 294 -3.22 -6.05 27.01
CA LEU A 294 -2.93 -7.49 26.90
C LEU A 294 -1.46 -7.72 26.54
N GLN A 295 -0.90 -6.94 25.61
CA GLN A 295 0.53 -6.99 25.31
C GLN A 295 1.38 -6.63 26.54
N ASP A 296 1.00 -5.61 27.30
CA ASP A 296 1.68 -5.24 28.54
C ASP A 296 1.64 -6.37 29.59
N HIS A 297 0.49 -7.02 29.79
CA HIS A 297 0.38 -8.17 30.72
C HIS A 297 1.24 -9.36 30.28
N ILE A 298 1.25 -9.69 28.98
CA ILE A 298 2.09 -10.76 28.42
C ILE A 298 3.58 -10.39 28.56
N SER A 299 3.95 -9.14 28.25
CA SER A 299 5.31 -8.62 28.37
C SER A 299 5.81 -8.67 29.82
N GLN A 300 5.02 -8.19 30.78
CA GLN A 300 5.31 -8.27 32.21
C GLN A 300 5.48 -9.71 32.69
N TYR A 301 4.58 -10.61 32.29
CA TYR A 301 4.69 -12.03 32.62
C TYR A 301 6.00 -12.65 32.11
N PHE A 302 6.42 -12.34 30.88
CA PHE A 302 7.72 -12.73 30.33
C PHE A 302 8.90 -11.82 30.75
N ARG A 303 8.77 -11.07 31.85
CA ARG A 303 9.80 -10.22 32.46
C ARG A 303 10.39 -9.16 31.51
N GLY A 304 9.55 -8.57 30.66
CA GLY A 304 9.92 -7.53 29.70
C GLY A 304 10.64 -8.04 28.45
N LYS A 305 10.60 -9.35 28.15
CA LYS A 305 11.09 -9.87 26.87
C LYS A 305 10.29 -9.27 25.70
N GLN A 306 11.00 -8.95 24.61
CA GLN A 306 10.41 -8.28 23.45
C GLN A 306 9.35 -9.18 22.78
N LEU A 307 8.08 -8.78 22.88
CA LEU A 307 7.00 -9.39 22.11
C LEU A 307 7.18 -9.03 20.63
N LYS A 308 7.06 -10.01 19.74
CA LYS A 308 7.04 -9.75 18.29
C LYS A 308 5.63 -9.87 17.75
N ALA A 309 5.05 -8.72 17.45
CA ALA A 309 3.93 -8.64 16.53
C ALA A 309 4.39 -9.15 15.16
N SER A 310 3.69 -10.14 14.61
CA SER A 310 3.99 -10.65 13.28
C SER A 310 3.60 -9.64 12.20
N ASN A 311 4.41 -9.51 11.14
CA ASN A 311 4.00 -8.84 9.89
C ASN A 311 2.76 -9.49 9.24
N HIS A 312 2.37 -10.68 9.73
CA HIS A 312 1.27 -11.51 9.28
C HIS A 312 0.29 -11.82 10.42
N LEU A 313 0.07 -10.87 11.35
CA LEU A 313 -0.85 -10.99 12.50
C LEU A 313 -2.17 -11.72 12.18
N GLU A 314 -2.82 -11.39 11.06
CA GLU A 314 -4.12 -11.96 10.66
C GLU A 314 -4.03 -13.14 9.69
N THR A 315 -2.85 -13.43 9.14
CA THR A 315 -2.67 -14.42 8.05
C THR A 315 -1.73 -15.57 8.41
N ALA A 316 -0.99 -15.49 9.52
CA ALA A 316 0.03 -16.48 9.90
C ALA A 316 -0.51 -17.92 9.99
N VAL A 317 -1.71 -18.10 10.57
CA VAL A 317 -2.39 -19.40 10.66
C VAL A 317 -2.67 -19.97 9.26
N ALA A 318 -3.22 -19.15 8.35
CA ALA A 318 -3.55 -19.55 6.98
C ALA A 318 -2.30 -19.83 6.13
N CYS A 319 -1.25 -19.00 6.26
CA CYS A 319 0.04 -19.24 5.62
C CYS A 319 0.67 -20.55 6.10
N GLY A 320 0.64 -20.82 7.41
CA GLY A 320 1.09 -22.07 8.00
C GLY A 320 0.32 -23.31 7.52
N ALA A 321 -1.01 -23.21 7.43
CA ALA A 321 -1.87 -24.27 6.89
C ALA A 321 -1.57 -24.56 5.42
N ALA A 322 -1.33 -23.52 4.61
CA ALA A 322 -0.99 -23.66 3.20
C ALA A 322 0.45 -24.17 2.96
N LEU A 323 1.39 -23.90 3.87
CA LEU A 323 2.71 -24.57 3.90
C LEU A 323 2.54 -26.08 4.16
N GLN A 324 1.71 -26.45 5.15
CA GLN A 324 1.43 -27.85 5.44
C GLN A 324 0.73 -28.55 4.27
N ALA A 325 -0.25 -27.90 3.64
CA ALA A 325 -0.92 -28.42 2.45
C ALA A 325 0.08 -28.66 1.31
N SER A 326 0.96 -27.68 1.05
CA SER A 326 2.01 -27.82 0.03
C SER A 326 2.94 -29.01 0.33
N PHE A 327 3.34 -29.20 1.58
CA PHE A 327 4.21 -30.31 2.01
C PHE A 327 3.53 -31.68 1.86
N LEU A 328 2.24 -31.78 2.19
CA LEU A 328 1.46 -33.01 2.02
C LEU A 328 1.24 -33.32 0.53
N THR A 329 0.88 -32.33 -0.29
CA THR A 329 0.66 -32.50 -1.73
C THR A 329 1.94 -32.85 -2.51
N MET A 330 3.13 -32.45 -2.01
CA MET A 330 4.42 -32.90 -2.57
C MET A 330 4.77 -34.36 -2.24
N ARG A 331 4.05 -34.99 -1.30
CA ARG A 331 4.27 -36.39 -0.87
C ARG A 331 3.07 -37.25 -1.29
N GLY A 332 3.08 -37.69 -2.54
CA GLY A 332 2.04 -38.57 -3.09
C GLY A 332 1.95 -39.93 -2.40
N HIS A 333 0.76 -40.52 -2.47
CA HIS A 333 0.52 -41.94 -2.23
C HIS A 333 0.30 -42.64 -3.57
N ASP A 334 0.86 -43.84 -3.73
CA ASP A 334 0.50 -44.75 -4.81
C ASP A 334 -0.80 -45.51 -4.49
N GLU A 335 -1.31 -46.22 -5.49
CA GLU A 335 -2.59 -46.96 -5.45
C GLU A 335 -2.61 -48.13 -4.44
N ASN A 336 -1.47 -48.47 -3.84
CA ASN A 336 -1.34 -49.46 -2.76
C ASN A 336 -1.04 -48.82 -1.39
N GLY A 337 -1.22 -47.49 -1.27
CA GLY A 337 -0.99 -46.74 -0.04
C GLY A 337 0.49 -46.48 0.28
N LYS A 338 1.43 -46.81 -0.62
CA LYS A 338 2.86 -46.60 -0.42
C LYS A 338 3.30 -45.21 -0.88
N LEU A 339 4.29 -44.65 -0.19
CA LEU A 339 4.76 -43.27 -0.41
C LEU A 339 5.57 -43.13 -1.71
N THR A 340 5.16 -42.22 -2.60
CA THR A 340 5.90 -41.85 -3.81
C THR A 340 5.83 -40.34 -4.09
N VAL A 341 6.97 -39.71 -4.41
CA VAL A 341 7.04 -38.25 -4.62
C VAL A 341 6.74 -37.91 -6.09
N THR A 342 5.69 -37.13 -6.33
CA THR A 342 5.25 -36.72 -7.67
C THR A 342 5.79 -35.34 -8.06
N SER A 343 6.77 -35.30 -8.95
CA SER A 343 7.30 -34.05 -9.50
C SER A 343 6.46 -33.56 -10.68
N GLY A 344 5.59 -32.55 -10.46
CA GLY A 344 5.02 -31.79 -11.57
C GLY A 344 3.65 -31.14 -11.34
N LYS A 345 3.66 -29.89 -10.85
CA LYS A 345 2.72 -28.81 -11.22
C LYS A 345 3.22 -27.48 -10.63
N SER A 346 3.19 -26.42 -11.42
CA SER A 346 3.73 -25.09 -11.07
C SER A 346 2.72 -24.25 -10.29
N PHE A 347 3.18 -23.63 -9.19
CA PHE A 347 2.38 -22.68 -8.40
C PHE A 347 2.86 -21.22 -8.60
N PRO A 348 2.02 -20.19 -8.34
CA PRO A 348 2.40 -18.80 -8.65
C PRO A 348 3.41 -18.17 -7.67
N GLY A 349 4.42 -17.49 -8.24
CA GLY A 349 5.16 -16.37 -7.63
C GLY A 349 5.74 -16.60 -6.23
N MET A 350 4.98 -16.22 -5.19
CA MET A 350 5.39 -16.32 -3.79
C MET A 350 5.59 -17.77 -3.34
N TRP A 351 4.75 -18.68 -3.85
CA TRP A 351 4.84 -20.11 -3.56
C TRP A 351 6.07 -20.74 -4.19
N ASN A 352 6.46 -20.35 -5.41
CA ASN A 352 7.70 -20.85 -6.00
C ASN A 352 8.94 -20.52 -5.16
N SER A 353 8.99 -19.35 -4.50
CA SER A 353 10.11 -19.03 -3.61
C SER A 353 10.19 -19.96 -2.40
N ILE A 354 9.04 -20.25 -1.77
CA ILE A 354 9.00 -21.11 -0.58
C ILE A 354 9.14 -22.59 -0.94
N THR A 355 8.45 -23.06 -1.99
CA THR A 355 8.53 -24.44 -2.48
C THR A 355 9.93 -24.76 -3.04
N MET A 356 10.57 -23.85 -3.78
CA MET A 356 11.99 -24.01 -4.16
C MET A 356 12.92 -23.98 -2.95
N THR A 357 12.60 -23.18 -1.92
CA THR A 357 13.38 -23.17 -0.67
C THR A 357 13.26 -24.51 0.06
N ILE A 358 12.07 -25.08 0.18
CA ILE A 358 11.83 -26.40 0.79
C ILE A 358 12.51 -27.51 -0.03
N TYR A 359 12.39 -27.48 -1.37
CA TYR A 359 13.05 -28.43 -2.26
C TYR A 359 14.59 -28.35 -2.14
N ASN A 360 15.15 -27.14 -2.10
CA ASN A 360 16.58 -26.92 -1.87
C ASN A 360 17.01 -27.33 -0.45
N ILE A 361 16.15 -27.21 0.56
CA ILE A 361 16.40 -27.72 1.93
C ILE A 361 16.46 -29.25 1.93
N GLU A 362 15.55 -29.96 1.26
CA GLU A 362 15.54 -31.44 1.25
C GLU A 362 16.70 -32.02 0.40
N VAL A 363 17.07 -31.36 -0.71
CA VAL A 363 18.32 -31.65 -1.46
C VAL A 363 19.57 -31.34 -0.63
N SER A 364 19.59 -30.24 0.12
CA SER A 364 20.70 -29.92 1.04
C SER A 364 20.78 -30.90 2.20
N ARG A 365 19.64 -31.41 2.68
CA ARG A 365 19.56 -32.41 3.75
C ARG A 365 20.15 -33.74 3.29
N ARG A 366 19.87 -34.18 2.05
CA ARG A 366 20.58 -35.31 1.42
C ARG A 366 22.08 -35.06 1.34
N LYS A 367 22.52 -33.93 0.79
CA LYS A 367 23.96 -33.60 0.68
C LYS A 367 24.67 -33.48 2.04
N VAL A 368 23.97 -33.05 3.09
CA VAL A 368 24.51 -32.98 4.46
C VAL A 368 24.54 -34.36 5.13
N GLN A 369 23.51 -35.21 4.93
CA GLN A 369 23.56 -36.60 5.38
C GLN A 369 24.62 -37.41 4.63
N GLU A 370 24.77 -37.23 3.32
CA GLU A 370 25.86 -37.81 2.51
C GLU A 370 27.23 -37.33 3.00
N ALA A 371 27.40 -36.04 3.30
CA ALA A 371 28.65 -35.50 3.85
C ALA A 371 28.94 -35.97 5.30
N LEU A 372 27.91 -36.25 6.09
CA LEU A 372 28.05 -36.86 7.43
C LEU A 372 28.39 -38.36 7.31
N LEU A 373 27.74 -39.11 6.42
CA LEU A 373 28.09 -40.50 6.11
C LEU A 373 29.53 -40.61 5.60
N CYS A 374 29.96 -39.73 4.69
CA CYS A 374 31.35 -39.68 4.22
C CYS A 374 32.34 -39.44 5.38
N LYS A 375 31.99 -38.60 6.37
CA LYS A 375 32.81 -38.41 7.57
C LYS A 375 32.82 -39.60 8.52
N GLU A 376 31.77 -40.42 8.56
CA GLU A 376 31.80 -41.70 9.29
C GLU A 376 32.60 -42.76 8.54
N VAL A 377 32.51 -42.83 7.21
CA VAL A 377 33.33 -43.73 6.37
C VAL A 377 34.83 -43.35 6.46
N GLU A 378 35.18 -42.06 6.57
CA GLU A 378 36.55 -41.60 6.86
C GLU A 378 37.03 -41.91 8.29
N LYS A 379 36.11 -42.09 9.26
CA LYS A 379 36.44 -42.55 10.62
C LYS A 379 36.62 -44.06 10.67
N VAL A 380 35.78 -44.83 9.99
CA VAL A 380 35.88 -46.30 9.92
C VAL A 380 37.12 -46.76 9.15
N SER A 381 37.54 -46.03 8.11
CA SER A 381 38.76 -46.32 7.34
C SER A 381 40.08 -45.94 8.02
N LYS A 382 40.05 -45.34 9.22
CA LYS A 382 41.26 -45.01 10.02
C LYS A 382 41.50 -45.94 11.22
N VAL A 383 40.70 -46.99 11.40
CA VAL A 383 40.90 -48.02 12.45
C VAL A 383 41.19 -49.39 11.83
N SER A 384 42.19 -49.46 10.93
CA SER A 384 42.82 -50.73 10.52
C SER A 384 44.14 -50.54 9.74
N ARG A 385 45.24 -50.29 10.48
CA ARG A 385 46.61 -50.83 10.24
C ARG A 385 47.66 -50.02 11.01
N THR A 386 47.96 -50.47 12.22
CA THR A 386 49.27 -50.29 12.86
C THR A 386 50.04 -51.61 12.67
N MET A 387 51.32 -51.53 12.27
CA MET A 387 52.45 -52.40 12.69
C MET A 387 53.62 -52.37 11.68
N LYS A 388 54.83 -52.03 12.17
CA LYS A 388 56.19 -52.35 11.63
C LYS A 388 56.59 -51.63 10.31
N SER A 389 57.85 -51.24 10.06
CA SER A 389 59.09 -51.24 10.88
C SER A 389 60.20 -50.35 10.27
N ASP A 390 61.07 -49.80 11.11
CA ASP A 390 62.53 -49.59 10.96
C ASP A 390 63.20 -48.72 9.85
N TYR A 391 63.94 -47.72 10.37
CA TYR A 391 65.25 -47.15 9.92
C TYR A 391 65.37 -46.12 8.74
N PRO A 392 66.43 -45.24 8.73
CA PRO A 392 66.35 -43.90 8.09
C PRO A 392 67.46 -43.53 7.07
N ARG A 393 67.29 -42.39 6.35
CA ARG A 393 68.33 -41.52 5.71
C ARG A 393 67.66 -40.17 5.27
N LYS A 394 68.08 -38.97 5.71
CA LYS A 394 69.27 -38.12 5.39
C LYS A 394 69.21 -37.32 4.07
N ARG A 395 69.25 -35.96 4.20
CA ARG A 395 69.72 -34.91 3.25
C ARG A 395 68.87 -34.69 1.98
N ASN A 396 68.81 -33.50 1.34
CA ASN A 396 69.64 -32.27 1.43
C ASN A 396 68.85 -30.96 1.15
N GLN A 397 69.46 -29.81 1.45
CA GLN A 397 69.06 -28.42 1.14
C GLN A 397 69.67 -27.97 -0.23
N PRO A 398 69.39 -26.77 -0.82
CA PRO A 398 69.92 -25.48 -0.30
C PRO A 398 69.06 -24.19 -0.54
N MET A 399 69.58 -23.05 -0.07
CA MET A 399 69.04 -21.67 -0.12
C MET A 399 69.58 -20.82 -1.30
N GLU A 400 68.99 -19.63 -1.53
CA GLU A 400 69.61 -18.26 -1.65
C GLU A 400 68.54 -17.25 -2.19
N LYS A 401 68.58 -15.90 -2.04
CA LYS A 401 69.52 -14.91 -1.46
C LYS A 401 68.78 -13.60 -1.02
N GLN A 402 69.51 -12.64 -0.42
CA GLN A 402 69.02 -11.38 0.21
C GLN A 402 68.79 -10.21 -0.80
N VAL A 403 68.38 -8.98 -0.41
CA VAL A 403 69.27 -7.86 0.08
C VAL A 403 68.48 -6.74 0.82
N SER A 404 69.22 -5.99 1.68
CA SER A 404 68.90 -4.85 2.58
C SER A 404 68.51 -3.50 1.90
N GLY A 405 68.16 -2.38 2.58
CA GLY A 405 68.37 -2.01 3.99
C GLY A 405 67.66 -0.72 4.52
N ARG A 406 68.15 -0.20 5.66
CA ARG A 406 67.48 0.76 6.59
C ARG A 406 67.86 2.24 6.43
N PRO A 407 67.19 3.15 7.18
CA PRO A 407 67.91 4.21 7.90
C PRO A 407 67.52 4.37 9.40
N THR A 408 68.40 5.07 10.14
CA THR A 408 68.38 5.44 11.59
C THR A 408 69.42 6.56 11.80
N VAL A 409 69.35 7.53 12.72
CA VAL A 409 68.42 7.88 13.82
C VAL A 409 68.56 9.40 14.10
N GLY A 410 67.55 10.08 14.67
CA GLY A 410 67.71 11.46 15.18
C GLY A 410 66.41 12.08 15.73
N VAL A 411 66.40 12.52 16.99
CA VAL A 411 65.18 12.96 17.73
C VAL A 411 65.50 14.22 18.53
N GLU A 412 64.63 15.25 18.47
CA GLU A 412 64.02 15.83 19.68
C GLU A 412 62.82 16.79 19.44
N LYS A 413 61.69 16.44 20.09
CA LYS A 413 60.67 17.26 20.80
C LYS A 413 60.37 18.67 20.25
N SER A 414 59.10 19.02 19.99
CA SER A 414 58.14 19.23 21.09
C SER A 414 56.66 19.45 20.67
N LYS A 415 55.75 19.10 21.60
CA LYS A 415 54.34 19.55 21.80
C LYS A 415 53.16 18.84 21.09
N LYS A 416 52.32 18.28 21.99
CA LYS A 416 50.85 18.01 21.95
C LYS A 416 50.28 17.05 20.90
N ILE A 417 49.87 15.90 21.42
CA ILE A 417 48.99 14.91 20.78
C ILE A 417 47.52 15.30 21.03
N MET A 418 46.74 15.42 19.95
CA MET A 418 45.35 14.93 19.92
C MET A 418 45.19 14.16 18.61
N GLY A 419 44.73 12.91 18.71
CA GLY A 419 44.77 11.96 17.61
C GLY A 419 43.81 12.30 16.47
N GLN A 420 44.31 12.23 15.24
CA GLN A 420 43.46 12.12 14.06
C GLN A 420 42.82 10.72 14.07
N SER A 421 41.49 10.64 14.24
CA SER A 421 40.78 9.45 13.81
C SER A 421 40.59 9.51 12.30
N SER A 422 40.86 8.39 11.62
CA SER A 422 40.59 8.22 10.20
C SER A 422 39.11 8.40 9.92
N ARG A 423 38.73 9.51 9.26
CA ARG A 423 37.38 9.71 8.73
C ARG A 423 37.10 8.64 7.68
N GLN A 424 36.35 7.61 8.06
CA GLN A 424 35.66 6.78 7.07
C GLN A 424 34.67 7.68 6.35
N HIS A 425 34.78 7.74 5.01
CA HIS A 425 33.71 8.32 4.19
C HIS A 425 32.47 7.44 4.36
N ILE A 426 31.45 7.99 5.01
CA ILE A 426 30.10 7.45 4.91
C ILE A 426 29.60 7.85 3.52
N GLU A 427 29.60 6.92 2.58
CA GLU A 427 28.86 7.09 1.32
C GLU A 427 27.37 7.20 1.68
N THR A 428 26.84 8.42 1.60
CA THR A 428 25.40 8.64 1.66
C THR A 428 24.77 8.04 0.41
N LYS A 429 24.25 6.83 0.55
CA LYS A 429 23.61 6.10 -0.54
C LYS A 429 22.32 6.81 -0.96
N GLU A 430 22.37 7.55 -2.05
CA GLU A 430 21.24 8.32 -2.59
C GLU A 430 20.24 7.40 -3.31
N ASP A 431 19.44 6.64 -2.55
CA ASP A 431 18.36 5.82 -3.11
C ASP A 431 17.22 6.72 -3.65
N ALA A 432 16.81 6.50 -4.90
CA ALA A 432 15.68 7.19 -5.54
C ALA A 432 14.36 6.41 -5.42
N ILE A 433 13.24 7.14 -5.50
CA ILE A 433 11.87 6.61 -5.41
C ILE A 433 11.17 6.57 -6.77
N GLY A 434 10.28 5.59 -6.95
CA GLY A 434 9.29 5.59 -8.04
C GLY A 434 7.93 6.02 -7.51
N ILE A 435 7.34 7.06 -8.10
CA ILE A 435 6.01 7.56 -7.74
C ILE A 435 5.07 7.38 -8.93
N ASP A 436 3.94 6.72 -8.71
CA ASP A 436 2.77 6.88 -9.57
C ASP A 436 1.89 8.00 -9.02
N PHE A 437 1.93 9.18 -9.64
CA PHE A 437 1.09 10.32 -9.25
C PHE A 437 -0.23 10.22 -9.99
N GLY A 438 -1.15 9.35 -9.58
CA GLY A 438 -2.43 9.15 -10.27
C GLY A 438 -3.49 10.21 -9.92
N THR A 439 -4.52 10.35 -10.76
CA THR A 439 -5.57 11.39 -10.62
C THR A 439 -6.37 11.27 -9.31
N THR A 440 -6.80 10.05 -8.97
CA THR A 440 -7.63 9.78 -7.78
C THR A 440 -6.81 9.22 -6.61
N TYR A 441 -5.76 8.45 -6.92
CA TYR A 441 -4.85 7.84 -5.96
C TYR A 441 -3.41 7.94 -6.48
N SER A 442 -2.47 8.20 -5.58
CA SER A 442 -1.03 8.09 -5.81
C SER A 442 -0.48 6.86 -5.07
N CYS A 443 0.60 6.30 -5.61
CA CYS A 443 1.29 5.14 -5.06
C CYS A 443 2.81 5.40 -5.13
N ILE A 444 3.57 4.85 -4.19
CA ILE A 444 5.02 5.01 -4.12
C ILE A 444 5.73 3.69 -3.83
N ALA A 445 6.87 3.49 -4.47
CA ALA A 445 7.71 2.32 -4.29
C ALA A 445 9.21 2.67 -4.26
N ILE A 446 9.97 1.83 -3.55
CA ILE A 446 11.42 1.90 -3.41
C ILE A 446 12.06 0.63 -3.96
N TRP A 447 13.32 0.73 -4.39
CA TRP A 447 14.15 -0.43 -4.66
C TRP A 447 14.96 -0.82 -3.41
N LYS A 448 14.67 -1.98 -2.82
CA LYS A 448 15.30 -2.45 -1.57
C LYS A 448 15.57 -3.95 -1.66
N HIS A 449 16.80 -4.36 -1.30
CA HIS A 449 17.26 -5.76 -1.35
C HIS A 449 17.09 -6.45 -2.71
N ASN A 450 17.44 -5.77 -3.81
CA ASN A 450 17.30 -6.25 -5.19
C ASN A 450 15.86 -6.59 -5.63
N ALA A 451 14.86 -5.98 -4.99
CA ALA A 451 13.46 -6.05 -5.38
C ALA A 451 12.78 -4.68 -5.25
N VAL A 452 11.66 -4.50 -5.93
CA VAL A 452 10.76 -3.37 -5.68
C VAL A 452 9.91 -3.67 -4.45
N LYS A 453 9.77 -2.67 -3.57
CA LYS A 453 8.82 -2.68 -2.46
C LYS A 453 7.86 -1.50 -2.60
N ILE A 454 6.58 -1.79 -2.81
CA ILE A 454 5.49 -0.81 -2.68
C ILE A 454 5.36 -0.43 -1.19
N ILE A 455 5.10 0.85 -0.91
CA ILE A 455 5.00 1.37 0.45
C ILE A 455 3.54 1.55 0.85
N GLU A 456 3.21 1.11 2.06
CA GLU A 456 1.89 1.28 2.68
C GLU A 456 1.86 2.59 3.47
N ASN A 457 0.72 3.29 3.44
CA ASN A 457 0.48 4.52 4.19
C ASN A 457 0.08 4.24 5.65
N GLU A 458 -0.18 5.29 6.42
CA GLU A 458 -0.58 5.22 7.83
C GLU A 458 -1.85 4.39 8.11
N TYR A 459 -2.65 4.07 7.09
CA TYR A 459 -3.83 3.22 7.19
C TYR A 459 -3.61 1.80 6.64
N GLY A 460 -2.37 1.42 6.31
CA GLY A 460 -2.03 0.13 5.69
C GLY A 460 -2.41 0.01 4.21
N SER A 461 -2.82 1.11 3.55
CA SER A 461 -3.15 1.11 2.13
C SER A 461 -1.91 1.39 1.28
N ARG A 462 -1.75 0.66 0.17
CA ARG A 462 -0.69 0.89 -0.83
C ARG A 462 -1.00 2.01 -1.81
N ALA A 463 -2.24 2.47 -1.83
CA ALA A 463 -2.71 3.60 -2.62
C ALA A 463 -3.23 4.68 -1.66
N THR A 464 -2.75 5.91 -1.84
CA THR A 464 -3.12 7.07 -1.02
C THR A 464 -3.91 8.05 -1.88
N CYS A 465 -5.03 8.55 -1.40
CA CYS A 465 -5.87 9.47 -2.19
C CYS A 465 -5.10 10.72 -2.65
N SER A 466 -5.20 11.07 -3.94
CA SER A 466 -4.60 12.28 -4.51
C SER A 466 -5.46 13.51 -4.19
N CYS A 467 -5.56 13.85 -2.91
CA CYS A 467 -6.41 14.91 -2.40
C CYS A 467 -5.71 15.69 -1.28
N VAL A 468 -5.92 17.00 -1.27
CA VAL A 468 -5.46 17.94 -0.23
C VAL A 468 -6.69 18.66 0.31
N ALA A 469 -6.75 18.94 1.61
CA ALA A 469 -7.73 19.86 2.17
C ALA A 469 -7.10 20.89 3.09
N PHE A 470 -7.68 22.09 3.12
CA PHE A 470 -7.28 23.17 4.01
C PHE A 470 -8.34 23.36 5.10
N THR A 471 -7.88 23.55 6.33
CA THR A 471 -8.72 23.82 7.51
C THR A 471 -8.24 25.09 8.21
N ASP A 472 -8.93 25.55 9.25
CA ASP A 472 -8.50 26.71 10.05
C ASP A 472 -7.26 26.44 10.93
N THR A 473 -6.81 25.19 11.01
CA THR A 473 -5.59 24.83 11.74
C THR A 473 -4.42 24.61 10.80
N GLY A 474 -4.57 23.75 9.78
CA GLY A 474 -3.49 23.40 8.87
C GLY A 474 -4.00 22.83 7.55
N ARG A 475 -3.18 22.02 6.89
CA ARG A 475 -3.60 21.21 5.75
C ARG A 475 -3.64 19.73 6.11
N LEU A 476 -4.48 19.00 5.41
CA LEU A 476 -4.55 17.53 5.44
C LEU A 476 -4.29 17.02 4.02
N ILE A 477 -3.63 15.87 3.91
CA ILE A 477 -3.23 15.29 2.63
C ILE A 477 -3.51 13.79 2.67
N GLY A 478 -4.00 13.22 1.57
CA GLY A 478 -4.17 11.77 1.45
C GLY A 478 -5.51 11.26 1.97
N ASP A 479 -5.50 10.03 2.49
CA ASP A 479 -6.73 9.32 2.89
C ASP A 479 -7.47 9.98 4.05
N THR A 480 -6.78 10.74 4.91
CA THR A 480 -7.39 11.54 5.99
C THR A 480 -8.39 12.55 5.42
N VAL A 481 -8.02 13.23 4.34
CA VAL A 481 -8.90 14.17 3.62
C VAL A 481 -10.17 13.47 3.13
N ASN A 482 -10.01 12.33 2.46
CA ASN A 482 -11.11 11.57 1.88
C ASN A 482 -12.05 10.95 2.94
N LYS A 483 -11.54 10.66 4.15
CA LYS A 483 -12.32 10.09 5.26
C LYS A 483 -13.03 11.13 6.12
N GLU A 484 -12.44 12.31 6.31
CA GLU A 484 -12.86 13.26 7.36
C GLU A 484 -13.36 14.60 6.83
N GLN A 485 -12.73 15.12 5.77
CA GLN A 485 -12.94 16.50 5.29
C GLN A 485 -13.85 16.58 4.06
N VAL A 486 -13.75 15.61 3.15
CA VAL A 486 -14.34 15.73 1.81
C VAL A 486 -15.86 15.91 1.79
N ALA A 487 -16.59 15.44 2.80
CA ALA A 487 -18.05 15.59 2.90
C ALA A 487 -18.51 16.73 3.85
N SER A 488 -17.61 17.26 4.67
CA SER A 488 -17.87 18.31 5.68
C SER A 488 -17.36 19.68 5.21
N ASN A 489 -16.22 19.67 4.53
CA ASN A 489 -15.48 20.81 3.99
C ASN A 489 -15.20 20.61 2.48
N PRO A 490 -16.24 20.49 1.62
CA PRO A 490 -16.07 20.17 0.20
C PRO A 490 -15.43 21.31 -0.60
N ALA A 491 -15.64 22.57 -0.22
CA ALA A 491 -15.12 23.74 -0.93
C ALA A 491 -13.59 23.89 -0.81
N ASN A 492 -13.02 23.46 0.33
CA ASN A 492 -11.57 23.52 0.57
C ASN A 492 -10.92 22.13 0.50
N SER A 493 -11.57 21.14 -0.14
CA SER A 493 -11.04 19.80 -0.42
C SER A 493 -10.86 19.60 -1.92
N ILE A 494 -9.61 19.33 -2.34
CA ILE A 494 -9.15 19.43 -3.73
C ILE A 494 -8.69 18.05 -4.23
N PRO A 495 -9.62 17.21 -4.72
CA PRO A 495 -9.29 16.00 -5.47
C PRO A 495 -8.93 16.31 -6.93
N ASN A 496 -8.44 15.31 -7.66
CA ASN A 496 -8.34 15.31 -9.14
C ASN A 496 -7.45 16.40 -9.75
N VAL A 497 -6.56 17.06 -8.98
CA VAL A 497 -5.74 18.19 -9.45
C VAL A 497 -4.88 17.87 -10.69
N LYS A 498 -4.52 16.61 -10.92
CA LYS A 498 -3.84 16.14 -12.15
C LYS A 498 -4.62 16.44 -13.45
N ARG A 499 -5.94 16.69 -13.39
CA ARG A 499 -6.71 17.17 -14.56
C ARG A 499 -6.50 18.65 -14.86
N LEU A 500 -6.18 19.47 -13.85
CA LEU A 500 -6.01 20.92 -13.96
C LEU A 500 -4.55 21.34 -14.22
N ILE A 501 -3.57 20.53 -13.80
CA ILE A 501 -2.15 20.89 -13.90
C ILE A 501 -1.69 21.16 -15.34
N GLY A 502 -0.90 22.22 -15.53
CA GLY A 502 -0.37 22.66 -16.83
C GLY A 502 -1.41 23.15 -17.84
N ARG A 503 -2.65 23.46 -17.41
CA ARG A 503 -3.75 23.94 -18.27
C ARG A 503 -4.06 25.43 -18.05
N CYS A 504 -4.57 26.06 -19.12
CA CYS A 504 -5.07 27.42 -19.04
C CYS A 504 -6.51 27.45 -18.49
N TYR A 505 -6.87 28.53 -17.78
CA TYR A 505 -8.20 28.73 -17.20
C TYR A 505 -9.33 28.67 -18.24
N SER A 506 -9.03 29.08 -19.47
CA SER A 506 -9.91 29.08 -20.65
C SER A 506 -10.08 27.71 -21.29
N ASP A 507 -9.29 26.70 -20.93
CA ASP A 507 -9.35 25.38 -21.57
C ASP A 507 -10.72 24.73 -21.39
N GLN A 508 -11.24 24.15 -22.47
CA GLN A 508 -12.55 23.48 -22.45
C GLN A 508 -12.60 22.32 -21.44
N SER A 509 -11.48 21.64 -21.18
CA SER A 509 -11.38 20.62 -20.11
C SER A 509 -11.50 21.25 -18.71
N VAL A 510 -10.83 22.37 -18.46
CA VAL A 510 -10.93 23.07 -17.18
C VAL A 510 -12.37 23.55 -16.93
N ASN A 511 -13.06 24.02 -17.97
CA ASN A 511 -14.48 24.37 -17.88
C ASN A 511 -15.40 23.15 -17.65
N TYR A 512 -15.08 21.98 -18.23
CA TYR A 512 -15.78 20.73 -17.94
C TYR A 512 -15.57 20.30 -16.48
N ASP A 513 -14.32 20.25 -16.00
CA ASP A 513 -13.99 19.80 -14.65
C ASP A 513 -14.52 20.75 -13.57
N LYS A 514 -14.57 22.07 -13.81
CA LYS A 514 -15.25 23.06 -12.93
C LYS A 514 -16.69 22.65 -12.61
N THR A 515 -17.44 22.17 -13.61
CA THR A 515 -18.86 21.80 -13.47
C THR A 515 -19.09 20.67 -12.44
N PHE A 516 -18.06 19.88 -12.16
CA PHE A 516 -18.13 18.75 -11.22
C PHE A 516 -17.25 18.90 -9.98
N SER A 517 -16.53 20.02 -9.87
CA SER A 517 -15.61 20.29 -8.77
C SER A 517 -16.31 21.09 -7.67
N PRO A 518 -16.21 20.67 -6.39
CA PRO A 518 -16.83 21.41 -5.28
C PRO A 518 -16.02 22.65 -4.85
N PHE A 519 -14.79 22.80 -5.33
CA PHE A 519 -13.86 23.88 -5.02
C PHE A 519 -13.79 24.90 -6.17
N SER A 520 -13.47 26.15 -5.84
CA SER A 520 -13.39 27.24 -6.81
C SER A 520 -12.11 27.19 -7.63
N VAL A 521 -12.24 27.19 -8.96
CA VAL A 521 -11.13 27.44 -9.89
C VAL A 521 -11.32 28.83 -10.49
N VAL A 522 -10.31 29.69 -10.37
CA VAL A 522 -10.32 31.10 -10.79
C VAL A 522 -9.20 31.38 -11.79
N GLN A 523 -9.28 32.49 -12.52
CA GLN A 523 -8.24 32.90 -13.47
C GLN A 523 -7.12 33.63 -12.73
N GLY A 524 -5.90 33.08 -12.80
CA GLY A 524 -4.69 33.73 -12.31
C GLY A 524 -3.99 34.56 -13.38
N ASN A 525 -2.79 35.05 -13.02
CA ASN A 525 -1.88 35.71 -13.95
C ASN A 525 -1.57 34.81 -15.16
N ASN A 526 -1.35 35.44 -16.32
CA ASN A 526 -1.08 34.76 -17.60
C ASN A 526 -2.14 33.69 -17.96
N SER A 527 -3.40 33.90 -17.57
CA SER A 527 -4.52 32.99 -17.84
C SER A 527 -4.37 31.57 -17.24
N ARG A 528 -3.51 31.38 -16.23
CA ARG A 528 -3.40 30.09 -15.52
C ARG A 528 -4.67 29.77 -14.74
N ALA A 529 -5.01 28.49 -14.65
CA ALA A 529 -6.05 28.03 -13.72
C ALA A 529 -5.48 28.02 -12.29
N MET A 530 -6.05 28.82 -11.39
CA MET A 530 -5.68 28.86 -9.96
C MET A 530 -6.80 28.26 -9.12
N ILE A 531 -6.46 27.66 -7.99
CA ILE A 531 -7.41 27.03 -7.06
C ILE A 531 -7.57 27.96 -5.87
N LEU A 532 -8.79 28.42 -5.63
CA LEU A 532 -9.15 29.31 -4.53
C LEU A 532 -9.69 28.49 -3.35
N VAL A 533 -9.08 28.67 -2.18
CA VAL A 533 -9.47 28.00 -0.93
C VAL A 533 -9.48 29.02 0.20
N GLN A 534 -10.36 28.82 1.17
CA GLN A 534 -10.31 29.52 2.45
C GLN A 534 -9.40 28.75 3.42
N HIS A 535 -8.42 29.42 4.01
CA HIS A 535 -7.50 28.84 4.98
C HIS A 535 -7.15 29.86 6.07
N LYS A 536 -7.45 29.55 7.33
CA LYS A 536 -7.26 30.44 8.49
C LYS A 536 -8.03 31.76 8.35
N GLY A 537 -9.23 31.70 7.78
CA GLY A 537 -10.07 32.87 7.49
C GLY A 537 -9.64 33.72 6.29
N GLU A 538 -8.52 33.41 5.64
CA GLU A 538 -8.01 34.12 4.46
C GLU A 538 -8.28 33.35 3.15
N ASP A 539 -8.58 34.07 2.08
CA ASP A 539 -8.65 33.54 0.72
C ASP A 539 -7.24 33.32 0.15
N LYS A 540 -6.86 32.06 -0.08
CA LYS A 540 -5.56 31.65 -0.65
C LYS A 540 -5.72 31.08 -2.03
N HIS A 541 -4.84 31.52 -2.92
CA HIS A 541 -4.76 31.09 -4.31
C HIS A 541 -3.57 30.15 -4.45
N PHE A 542 -3.81 28.90 -4.79
CA PHE A 542 -2.77 27.90 -5.06
C PHE A 542 -2.73 27.54 -6.54
N ALA A 543 -1.53 27.41 -7.07
CA ALA A 543 -1.31 26.82 -8.38
C ALA A 543 -1.54 25.28 -8.31
N PRO A 544 -2.04 24.62 -9.36
CA PRO A 544 -2.18 23.16 -9.40
C PRO A 544 -0.86 22.42 -9.09
N GLU A 545 0.28 23.00 -9.45
CA GLU A 545 1.63 22.54 -9.17
C GLU A 545 1.92 22.50 -7.66
N GLU A 546 1.46 23.50 -6.89
CA GLU A 546 1.63 23.53 -5.43
C GLU A 546 0.82 22.41 -4.76
N ILE A 547 -0.45 22.23 -5.15
CA ILE A 547 -1.30 21.15 -4.64
C ILE A 547 -0.73 19.77 -5.00
N ALA A 548 -0.24 19.60 -6.24
CA ALA A 548 0.47 18.38 -6.65
C ALA A 548 1.75 18.17 -5.81
N ALA A 549 2.52 19.22 -5.54
CA ALA A 549 3.70 19.17 -4.69
C ALA A 549 3.37 18.75 -3.24
N MET A 550 2.20 19.09 -2.70
CA MET A 550 1.77 18.61 -1.38
C MET A 550 1.55 17.08 -1.39
N VAL A 551 0.91 16.54 -2.43
CA VAL A 551 0.74 15.08 -2.60
C VAL A 551 2.09 14.39 -2.79
N LEU A 552 2.98 14.94 -3.63
CA LEU A 552 4.35 14.41 -3.81
C LEU A 552 5.18 14.48 -2.53
N SER A 553 5.02 15.53 -1.71
CA SER A 553 5.67 15.67 -0.40
C SER A 553 5.21 14.60 0.59
N LYS A 554 3.91 14.26 0.59
CA LYS A 554 3.37 13.14 1.38
C LYS A 554 3.90 11.79 0.90
N MET A 555 4.02 11.57 -0.41
CA MET A 555 4.65 10.36 -0.96
C MET A 555 6.12 10.27 -0.50
N LYS A 556 6.88 11.38 -0.59
CA LYS A 556 8.25 11.47 -0.08
C LYS A 556 8.35 11.15 1.41
N GLU A 557 7.51 11.73 2.27
CA GLU A 557 7.46 11.46 3.72
C GLU A 557 7.26 9.95 4.00
N MET A 558 6.39 9.27 3.25
CA MET A 558 6.17 7.82 3.37
C MET A 558 7.44 7.00 3.01
N ALA A 559 8.19 7.41 1.99
CA ALA A 559 9.46 6.76 1.65
C ALA A 559 10.56 7.03 2.67
N GLU A 560 10.73 8.29 3.10
CA GLU A 560 11.70 8.68 4.12
C GLU A 560 11.47 7.89 5.42
N THR A 561 10.21 7.71 5.82
CA THR A 561 9.81 6.88 6.97
C THR A 561 10.13 5.38 6.78
N ASN A 562 10.05 4.84 5.56
CA ASN A 562 10.36 3.42 5.27
C ASN A 562 11.86 3.13 5.14
N LEU A 563 12.63 4.17 4.82
CA LEU A 563 14.06 4.13 4.56
C LEU A 563 14.90 4.55 5.77
N ASN A 564 14.35 5.41 6.65
CA ASN A 564 15.03 6.09 7.75
C ASN A 564 16.16 7.06 7.30
N PHE A 565 16.04 7.62 6.09
CA PHE A 565 16.93 8.67 5.58
C PHE A 565 16.21 9.58 4.58
N PRO A 566 16.69 10.82 4.35
CA PRO A 566 16.07 11.77 3.42
C PRO A 566 16.11 11.30 1.96
N VAL A 567 15.05 11.58 1.20
CA VAL A 567 14.94 11.21 -0.22
C VAL A 567 14.93 12.46 -1.09
N THR A 568 15.87 12.54 -2.04
CA THR A 568 16.07 13.72 -2.89
C THR A 568 15.83 13.47 -4.38
N LYS A 569 15.65 12.22 -4.81
CA LYS A 569 15.57 11.82 -6.23
C LYS A 569 14.31 10.99 -6.51
N ALA A 570 13.62 11.29 -7.60
CA ALA A 570 12.41 10.56 -8.00
C ALA A 570 12.30 10.32 -9.51
N VAL A 571 11.64 9.23 -9.88
CA VAL A 571 10.98 9.06 -11.19
C VAL A 571 9.48 9.14 -10.96
N ILE A 572 8.79 9.99 -11.73
CA ILE A 572 7.36 10.26 -11.58
C ILE A 572 6.63 9.81 -12.84
N SER A 573 5.51 9.10 -12.67
CA SER A 573 4.65 8.69 -13.78
C SER A 573 3.86 9.87 -14.38
N VAL A 574 3.69 9.87 -15.69
CA VAL A 574 2.77 10.78 -16.40
C VAL A 574 2.02 10.04 -17.50
N PRO A 575 0.78 10.44 -17.85
CA PRO A 575 0.07 9.91 -19.00
C PRO A 575 0.90 10.14 -20.26
N ALA A 576 0.93 9.17 -21.17
CA ALA A 576 1.71 9.31 -22.39
C ALA A 576 1.21 10.50 -23.24
N SER A 577 -0.10 10.74 -23.20
CA SER A 577 -0.82 11.84 -23.86
C SER A 577 -0.71 13.22 -23.17
N PHE A 578 0.08 13.39 -22.11
CA PHE A 578 0.36 14.72 -21.53
C PHE A 578 1.21 15.60 -22.46
N SER A 579 0.83 16.87 -22.55
CA SER A 579 1.57 17.90 -23.28
C SER A 579 2.86 18.32 -22.59
N ASP A 580 3.72 19.02 -23.33
CA ASP A 580 4.94 19.68 -22.83
C ASP A 580 4.64 20.54 -21.58
N SER A 581 3.57 21.32 -21.61
CA SER A 581 3.13 22.15 -20.48
C SER A 581 2.84 21.32 -19.23
N GLN A 582 2.05 20.25 -19.37
CA GLN A 582 1.68 19.38 -18.25
C GLN A 582 2.90 18.63 -17.70
N ARG A 583 3.79 18.16 -18.56
CA ARG A 583 5.05 17.51 -18.20
C ARG A 583 5.95 18.44 -17.40
N LYS A 584 6.18 19.66 -17.90
CA LYS A 584 6.96 20.67 -17.17
C LYS A 584 6.33 20.98 -15.80
N SER A 585 5.02 21.15 -15.74
CA SER A 585 4.29 21.46 -14.50
C SER A 585 4.41 20.36 -13.43
N ILE A 586 4.44 19.08 -13.83
CA ILE A 586 4.74 17.95 -12.93
C ILE A 586 6.20 17.99 -12.43
N LYS A 587 7.15 18.37 -13.30
CA LYS A 587 8.55 18.54 -12.93
C LYS A 587 8.74 19.67 -11.92
N ASP A 588 8.08 20.80 -12.15
CA ASP A 588 8.09 21.97 -11.25
C ASP A 588 7.43 21.63 -9.89
N ALA A 589 6.31 20.89 -9.88
CA ALA A 589 5.70 20.35 -8.66
C ALA A 589 6.65 19.41 -7.88
N GLY A 590 7.46 18.61 -8.58
CA GLY A 590 8.53 17.80 -7.96
C GLY A 590 9.60 18.66 -7.29
N VAL A 591 10.03 19.75 -7.93
CA VAL A 591 10.98 20.72 -7.35
C VAL A 591 10.39 21.38 -6.10
N ILE A 592 9.12 21.79 -6.13
CA ILE A 592 8.41 22.36 -4.96
C ILE A 592 8.32 21.35 -3.81
N ALA A 593 8.16 20.06 -4.09
CA ALA A 593 8.20 18.97 -3.09
C ALA A 593 9.63 18.62 -2.59
N GLY A 594 10.66 19.31 -3.08
CA GLY A 594 12.06 19.03 -2.75
C GLY A 594 12.55 17.68 -3.32
N LEU A 595 12.12 17.34 -4.54
CA LEU A 595 12.56 16.17 -5.30
C LEU A 595 13.23 16.62 -6.61
N ASN A 596 14.43 16.09 -6.87
CA ASN A 596 15.03 16.07 -8.20
C ASN A 596 14.31 14.99 -9.04
N VAL A 597 13.44 15.44 -9.94
CA VAL A 597 12.75 14.56 -10.88
C VAL A 597 13.72 14.15 -11.99
N MET A 598 14.31 12.96 -11.82
CA MET A 598 15.33 12.40 -12.72
C MET A 598 14.75 12.10 -14.10
N GLN A 599 13.52 11.57 -14.13
CA GLN A 599 12.78 11.31 -15.35
C GLN A 599 11.27 11.37 -15.10
N LEU A 600 10.53 11.90 -16.08
CA LEU A 600 9.10 11.69 -16.23
C LEU A 600 8.89 10.45 -17.11
N LEU A 601 8.23 9.42 -16.56
CA LEU A 601 8.05 8.14 -17.23
C LEU A 601 6.60 7.98 -17.70
N ASN A 602 6.41 7.67 -18.97
CA ASN A 602 5.09 7.39 -19.51
C ASN A 602 4.46 6.19 -18.77
N GLU A 603 3.26 6.34 -18.23
CA GLU A 603 2.52 5.32 -17.48
C GLU A 603 2.43 3.94 -18.18
N PRO A 604 2.09 3.83 -19.49
CA PRO A 604 2.14 2.54 -20.18
C PRO A 604 3.56 1.98 -20.31
N THR A 605 4.58 2.81 -20.50
CA THR A 605 5.99 2.39 -20.54
C THR A 605 6.45 1.87 -19.17
N ALA A 606 6.01 2.49 -18.08
CA ALA A 606 6.26 2.00 -16.72
C ALA A 606 5.64 0.59 -16.52
N ALA A 607 4.41 0.38 -16.98
CA ALA A 607 3.81 -0.95 -16.96
C ALA A 607 4.56 -1.97 -17.84
N ALA A 608 5.12 -1.56 -18.99
CA ALA A 608 5.96 -2.42 -19.83
C ALA A 608 7.24 -2.86 -19.09
N ILE A 609 7.88 -1.94 -18.37
CA ILE A 609 9.05 -2.21 -17.54
C ILE A 609 8.68 -3.19 -16.42
N ALA A 610 7.56 -2.98 -15.74
CA ALA A 610 7.08 -3.89 -14.70
C ALA A 610 6.79 -5.31 -15.24
N TYR A 611 6.13 -5.42 -16.40
CA TYR A 611 5.91 -6.70 -17.10
C TYR A 611 7.24 -7.40 -17.39
N TYR A 612 8.18 -6.70 -18.03
CA TYR A 612 9.49 -7.24 -18.37
C TYR A 612 10.23 -7.74 -17.13
N PHE A 613 10.36 -6.92 -16.07
CA PHE A 613 11.08 -7.32 -14.86
C PHE A 613 10.48 -8.51 -14.12
N GLN A 614 9.15 -8.65 -14.14
CA GLN A 614 8.45 -9.78 -13.51
C GLN A 614 8.50 -11.06 -14.37
N LYS A 615 8.75 -10.94 -15.68
CA LYS A 615 8.73 -12.06 -16.64
C LYS A 615 10.08 -12.42 -17.24
N VAL A 616 11.14 -11.62 -17.06
CA VAL A 616 12.44 -11.76 -17.75
C VAL A 616 13.07 -13.16 -17.66
N ASP A 617 12.92 -13.86 -16.53
CA ASP A 617 13.45 -15.22 -16.35
C ASP A 617 12.63 -16.31 -17.08
N THR A 618 11.48 -15.92 -17.64
CA THR A 618 10.48 -16.79 -18.29
C THR A 618 10.09 -16.33 -19.70
N LEU A 619 10.66 -15.22 -20.19
CA LEU A 619 10.43 -14.75 -21.56
C LEU A 619 11.21 -15.64 -22.53
N SER A 620 10.55 -16.05 -23.61
CA SER A 620 11.20 -16.65 -24.78
C SER A 620 12.17 -15.67 -25.43
N GLN A 621 13.09 -16.18 -26.27
CA GLN A 621 13.94 -15.30 -27.09
C GLN A 621 13.17 -14.65 -28.23
N ASP A 622 12.04 -15.24 -28.65
CA ASP A 622 11.20 -14.70 -29.72
C ASP A 622 10.64 -13.30 -29.39
N PRO A 623 10.58 -12.37 -30.36
CA PRO A 623 9.96 -11.07 -30.17
C PRO A 623 8.51 -11.18 -29.71
N LYS A 624 8.13 -10.40 -28.71
CA LYS A 624 6.77 -10.40 -28.15
C LYS A 624 6.12 -9.02 -28.25
N THR A 625 4.94 -8.94 -28.85
CA THR A 625 4.15 -7.72 -29.01
C THR A 625 3.04 -7.68 -27.98
N LEU A 626 3.02 -6.63 -27.17
CA LEU A 626 2.03 -6.40 -26.11
C LEU A 626 1.15 -5.20 -26.49
N LEU A 627 -0.14 -5.28 -26.18
CA LEU A 627 -0.97 -4.10 -25.99
C LEU A 627 -1.04 -3.81 -24.50
N ILE A 628 -0.63 -2.60 -24.09
CA ILE A 628 -0.84 -2.09 -22.75
C ILE A 628 -2.06 -1.19 -22.79
N PHE A 629 -3.09 -1.56 -22.03
CA PHE A 629 -4.33 -0.83 -21.92
C PHE A 629 -4.44 -0.25 -20.50
N TYR A 630 -4.04 1.01 -20.36
CA TYR A 630 -4.15 1.76 -19.11
C TYR A 630 -5.51 2.49 -19.07
N PHE A 631 -6.36 2.19 -18.09
CA PHE A 631 -7.60 2.93 -17.83
C PHE A 631 -7.68 3.34 -16.35
N GLY A 632 -7.30 4.58 -16.07
CA GLY A 632 -7.16 5.12 -14.73
C GLY A 632 -8.38 5.89 -14.22
N GLY A 633 -8.12 6.82 -13.29
CA GLY A 633 -9.14 7.70 -12.69
C GLY A 633 -9.54 8.89 -13.58
N GLY A 634 -8.59 9.54 -14.25
CA GLY A 634 -8.85 10.73 -15.08
C GLY A 634 -8.66 10.59 -16.59
N HIS A 635 -7.94 9.55 -17.02
CA HIS A 635 -7.50 9.35 -18.41
C HIS A 635 -7.34 7.86 -18.76
N ILE A 636 -7.14 7.63 -20.05
CA ILE A 636 -6.84 6.35 -20.67
C ILE A 636 -5.66 6.51 -21.63
N ASP A 637 -4.75 5.53 -21.66
CA ASP A 637 -3.70 5.40 -22.67
C ASP A 637 -3.68 3.94 -23.19
N ALA A 638 -3.63 3.78 -24.51
CA ALA A 638 -3.39 2.52 -25.20
C ALA A 638 -2.02 2.59 -25.88
N SER A 639 -1.15 1.61 -25.63
CA SER A 639 0.20 1.58 -26.20
C SER A 639 0.56 0.18 -26.71
N ILE A 640 1.13 0.11 -27.90
CA ILE A 640 1.67 -1.13 -28.47
C ILE A 640 3.18 -1.14 -28.25
N VAL A 641 3.67 -2.22 -27.64
CA VAL A 641 5.06 -2.36 -27.19
C VAL A 641 5.63 -3.68 -27.69
N LYS A 642 6.79 -3.66 -28.34
CA LYS A 642 7.54 -4.86 -28.70
C LYS A 642 8.69 -5.07 -27.72
N ILE A 643 8.80 -6.28 -27.17
CA ILE A 643 9.89 -6.71 -26.30
C ILE A 643 10.71 -7.76 -27.06
N HIS A 644 12.01 -7.53 -27.21
CA HIS A 644 12.95 -8.45 -27.84
C HIS A 644 14.38 -8.20 -27.35
N ASP A 645 15.12 -9.26 -27.00
CA ASP A 645 16.51 -9.21 -26.52
C ASP A 645 16.76 -8.07 -25.50
N GLY A 646 16.03 -8.11 -24.38
CA GLY A 646 16.09 -7.11 -23.31
C GLY A 646 15.64 -5.69 -23.70
N THR A 647 15.21 -5.46 -24.93
CA THR A 647 14.83 -4.13 -25.43
C THR A 647 13.31 -4.00 -25.48
N ILE A 648 12.77 -3.02 -24.75
CA ILE A 648 11.38 -2.58 -24.80
C ILE A 648 11.28 -1.43 -25.81
N LYS A 649 10.53 -1.61 -26.90
CA LYS A 649 10.29 -0.61 -27.93
C LYS A 649 8.81 -0.25 -28.01
N VAL A 650 8.46 0.98 -27.70
CA VAL A 650 7.12 1.50 -27.96
C VAL A 650 6.95 1.67 -29.48
N GLN A 651 5.82 1.25 -30.04
CA GLN A 651 5.52 1.30 -31.47
C GLN A 651 4.53 2.42 -31.79
N ALA A 652 3.47 2.50 -30.99
CA ALA A 652 2.50 3.58 -31.03
C ALA A 652 1.92 3.81 -29.63
N VAL A 653 1.40 5.01 -29.41
CA VAL A 653 0.66 5.35 -28.20
C VAL A 653 -0.46 6.34 -28.52
N VAL A 654 -1.64 6.07 -27.96
CA VAL A 654 -2.87 6.85 -28.15
C VAL A 654 -3.56 7.01 -26.81
N GLY A 655 -3.84 8.24 -26.41
CA GLY A 655 -4.57 8.54 -25.18
C GLY A 655 -5.84 9.35 -25.37
N ASP A 656 -6.59 9.49 -24.29
CA ASP A 656 -7.70 10.43 -24.11
C ASP A 656 -7.67 10.95 -22.67
N THR A 657 -7.20 12.20 -22.49
CA THR A 657 -7.04 12.84 -21.17
C THR A 657 -8.38 13.28 -20.53
N LYS A 658 -9.50 13.02 -21.20
CA LYS A 658 -10.88 13.36 -20.79
C LYS A 658 -11.76 12.10 -20.74
N LEU A 659 -11.17 10.97 -20.31
CA LEU A 659 -11.83 9.68 -20.17
C LEU A 659 -11.18 8.83 -19.07
N GLY A 660 -11.76 8.86 -17.88
CA GLY A 660 -11.33 8.08 -16.71
C GLY A 660 -12.50 7.58 -15.87
N GLY A 661 -12.18 6.88 -14.77
CA GLY A 661 -13.14 6.39 -13.79
C GLY A 661 -14.02 7.48 -13.15
N GLU A 662 -13.53 8.72 -13.04
CA GLU A 662 -14.28 9.88 -12.52
C GLU A 662 -15.41 10.33 -13.47
N ASP A 663 -15.24 10.17 -14.78
CA ASP A 663 -16.27 10.51 -15.77
C ASP A 663 -17.42 9.48 -15.74
N LEU A 664 -17.10 8.22 -15.42
CA LEU A 664 -18.09 7.17 -15.16
C LEU A 664 -18.92 7.49 -13.90
N ASP A 665 -18.27 8.00 -12.85
CA ASP A 665 -18.96 8.46 -11.63
C ASP A 665 -19.82 9.69 -11.91
N SER A 666 -19.34 10.63 -12.73
CA SER A 666 -20.11 11.82 -13.15
C SER A 666 -21.42 11.43 -13.85
N ASN A 667 -21.42 10.43 -14.72
CA ASN A 667 -22.65 9.94 -15.35
C ASN A 667 -23.63 9.33 -14.34
N MET A 668 -23.14 8.60 -13.34
CA MET A 668 -23.97 8.07 -12.25
C MET A 668 -24.55 9.19 -11.38
N VAL A 669 -23.74 10.19 -11.01
CA VAL A 669 -24.19 11.38 -10.26
C VAL A 669 -25.28 12.11 -11.03
N LEU A 670 -25.06 12.42 -12.32
CA LEU A 670 -26.06 13.10 -13.16
C LEU A 670 -27.36 12.29 -13.31
N TYR A 671 -27.29 10.97 -13.36
CA TYR A 671 -28.47 10.09 -13.36
C TYR A 671 -29.24 10.19 -12.04
N PHE A 672 -28.54 10.09 -10.89
CA PHE A 672 -29.20 10.12 -9.59
C PHE A 672 -29.67 11.52 -9.17
N VAL A 673 -29.02 12.59 -9.58
CA VAL A 673 -29.51 13.97 -9.40
C VAL A 673 -30.86 14.15 -10.10
N LYS A 674 -30.96 13.73 -11.37
CA LYS A 674 -32.23 13.75 -12.12
C LYS A 674 -33.29 12.85 -11.50
N LYS A 675 -32.88 11.72 -10.93
CA LYS A 675 -33.80 10.80 -10.23
C LYS A 675 -34.34 11.43 -8.94
N PHE A 676 -33.47 11.98 -8.09
CA PHE A 676 -33.84 12.71 -6.88
C PHE A 676 -34.76 13.90 -7.19
N MET A 677 -34.44 14.70 -8.22
CA MET A 677 -35.30 15.79 -8.68
C MET A 677 -36.69 15.31 -9.11
N LYS A 678 -36.80 14.13 -9.73
CA LYS A 678 -38.08 13.54 -10.15
C LYS A 678 -38.90 12.97 -8.97
N GLU A 679 -38.22 12.38 -7.98
CA GLU A 679 -38.87 11.69 -6.86
C GLU A 679 -39.24 12.66 -5.72
N GLU A 680 -38.35 13.60 -5.39
CA GLU A 680 -38.49 14.53 -4.25
C GLU A 680 -38.85 15.98 -4.67
N ASN A 681 -38.95 16.26 -5.97
CA ASN A 681 -39.22 17.58 -6.54
C ASN A 681 -38.23 18.68 -6.06
N ARG A 682 -36.97 18.29 -5.83
CA ARG A 682 -35.87 19.15 -5.36
C ARG A 682 -34.62 18.96 -6.21
N ASP A 683 -34.01 20.06 -6.64
CA ASP A 683 -32.68 20.01 -7.26
C ASP A 683 -31.59 20.09 -6.18
N ILE A 684 -30.51 19.35 -6.39
CA ILE A 684 -29.29 19.35 -5.57
C ILE A 684 -28.04 19.70 -6.39
N SER A 685 -28.22 20.10 -7.65
CA SER A 685 -27.14 20.44 -8.60
C SER A 685 -26.29 21.64 -8.16
N ASP A 686 -26.81 22.48 -7.28
CA ASP A 686 -26.15 23.65 -6.69
C ASP A 686 -25.70 23.42 -5.23
N LYS A 687 -25.84 22.20 -4.68
CA LYS A 687 -25.52 21.84 -3.29
C LYS A 687 -24.24 21.01 -3.21
N PRO A 688 -23.02 21.60 -2.99
CA PRO A 688 -21.75 20.89 -3.13
C PRO A 688 -21.58 19.73 -2.16
N ARG A 689 -22.13 19.87 -0.93
CA ARG A 689 -22.11 18.83 0.10
C ARG A 689 -22.91 17.59 -0.33
N SER A 690 -24.13 17.79 -0.82
CA SER A 690 -25.01 16.72 -1.29
C SER A 690 -24.41 16.02 -2.51
N LEU A 691 -23.94 16.79 -3.50
CA LEU A 691 -23.24 16.25 -4.68
C LEU A 691 -22.00 15.45 -4.32
N ARG A 692 -21.17 15.90 -3.38
CA ARG A 692 -19.94 15.16 -3.02
C ARG A 692 -20.24 13.87 -2.27
N ARG A 693 -21.25 13.85 -1.40
CA ARG A 693 -21.75 12.62 -0.74
C ARG A 693 -22.32 11.64 -1.77
N LEU A 694 -23.11 12.13 -2.73
CA LEU A 694 -23.64 11.34 -3.83
C LEU A 694 -22.53 10.77 -4.72
N ARG A 695 -21.51 11.55 -5.07
CA ARG A 695 -20.34 11.07 -5.84
C ARG A 695 -19.58 9.96 -5.11
N ALA A 696 -19.35 10.11 -3.80
CA ALA A 696 -18.69 9.06 -3.01
C ALA A 696 -19.50 7.75 -2.97
N ALA A 697 -20.83 7.85 -2.89
CA ALA A 697 -21.71 6.68 -2.96
C ALA A 697 -21.76 6.06 -4.38
N CYS A 698 -21.69 6.88 -5.43
CA CYS A 698 -21.61 6.42 -6.83
C CYS A 698 -20.30 5.65 -7.10
N GLU A 699 -19.16 6.17 -6.65
CA GLU A 699 -17.85 5.53 -6.80
C GLU A 699 -17.81 4.16 -6.11
N LYS A 700 -18.32 4.10 -4.87
CA LYS A 700 -18.50 2.86 -4.11
C LYS A 700 -19.42 1.88 -4.84
N ALA A 701 -20.53 2.36 -5.40
CA ALA A 701 -21.44 1.53 -6.19
C ALA A 701 -20.80 1.00 -7.48
N LYS A 702 -20.07 1.83 -8.25
CA LYS A 702 -19.28 1.42 -9.43
C LYS A 702 -18.29 0.29 -9.09
N ARG A 703 -17.58 0.40 -7.96
CA ARG A 703 -16.69 -0.68 -7.48
C ARG A 703 -17.47 -1.97 -7.19
N VAL A 704 -18.60 -1.89 -6.48
CA VAL A 704 -19.44 -3.07 -6.19
C VAL A 704 -20.04 -3.68 -7.45
N LEU A 705 -20.47 -2.89 -8.44
CA LEU A 705 -21.00 -3.39 -9.72
C LEU A 705 -19.95 -4.13 -10.57
N SER A 706 -18.66 -3.90 -10.30
CA SER A 706 -17.57 -4.64 -10.96
C SER A 706 -17.53 -6.12 -10.51
N THR A 707 -18.12 -6.48 -9.37
CA THR A 707 -18.28 -7.87 -8.90
C THR A 707 -19.74 -8.34 -8.90
N ASN A 708 -20.66 -7.49 -8.47
CA ASN A 708 -22.08 -7.82 -8.26
C ASN A 708 -22.95 -7.33 -9.44
N ALA A 709 -24.06 -8.03 -9.70
CA ALA A 709 -24.99 -7.65 -10.78
C ALA A 709 -25.85 -6.41 -10.45
N GLN A 710 -25.98 -6.07 -9.16
CA GLN A 710 -26.69 -4.89 -8.68
C GLN A 710 -26.16 -4.43 -7.32
N THR A 711 -26.44 -3.19 -6.95
CA THR A 711 -26.17 -2.62 -5.63
C THR A 711 -27.20 -1.55 -5.27
N VAL A 712 -27.25 -1.17 -4.00
CA VAL A 712 -28.00 0.00 -3.53
C VAL A 712 -27.03 1.17 -3.35
N VAL A 713 -27.44 2.36 -3.81
CA VAL A 713 -26.89 3.66 -3.42
C VAL A 713 -27.82 4.19 -2.32
N GLU A 714 -27.28 4.37 -1.12
CA GLU A 714 -28.04 4.75 0.08
C GLU A 714 -27.25 5.83 0.84
N ILE A 715 -27.92 6.94 1.15
CA ILE A 715 -27.34 8.14 1.77
C ILE A 715 -28.40 8.79 2.68
N ASP A 716 -28.22 8.65 3.99
CA ASP A 716 -29.11 9.26 4.98
C ASP A 716 -29.03 10.80 4.90
N ALA A 717 -30.17 11.50 4.98
CA ALA A 717 -30.27 12.95 4.89
C ALA A 717 -29.41 13.55 3.77
N LEU A 718 -29.54 13.08 2.52
CA LEU A 718 -28.81 13.60 1.36
C LEU A 718 -29.06 15.10 1.17
N ASP A 719 -30.30 15.54 1.38
CA ASP A 719 -30.69 16.94 1.31
C ASP A 719 -31.73 17.29 2.39
N ASP A 720 -31.45 18.30 3.23
CA ASP A 720 -32.35 18.82 4.28
C ASP A 720 -33.13 17.76 5.10
N GLY A 721 -32.49 16.63 5.42
CA GLY A 721 -33.12 15.53 6.18
C GLY A 721 -33.81 14.46 5.34
N ILE A 722 -33.87 14.60 4.02
CA ILE A 722 -34.42 13.60 3.08
C ILE A 722 -33.36 12.55 2.77
N ASP A 723 -33.65 11.29 3.13
CA ASP A 723 -32.82 10.14 2.78
C ASP A 723 -32.89 9.84 1.28
N PHE A 724 -31.77 9.44 0.68
CA PHE A 724 -31.75 8.96 -0.71
C PHE A 724 -31.42 7.47 -0.75
N ARG A 725 -32.29 6.68 -1.38
CA ARG A 725 -32.08 5.24 -1.57
C ARG A 725 -32.54 4.79 -2.95
N SER A 726 -31.59 4.33 -3.77
CA SER A 726 -31.86 3.82 -5.12
C SER A 726 -31.09 2.53 -5.40
N VAL A 727 -31.77 1.54 -5.97
CA VAL A 727 -31.10 0.39 -6.61
C VAL A 727 -30.52 0.83 -7.95
N ILE A 728 -29.37 0.26 -8.32
CA ILE A 728 -28.80 0.33 -9.67
C ILE A 728 -28.22 -1.03 -10.05
N THR A 729 -28.50 -1.47 -11.27
CA THR A 729 -27.94 -2.71 -11.84
C THR A 729 -26.64 -2.44 -12.60
N ARG A 730 -25.89 -3.50 -12.87
CA ARG A 730 -24.72 -3.42 -13.77
C ARG A 730 -25.15 -2.99 -15.17
N ASP A 731 -26.30 -3.45 -15.65
CA ASP A 731 -26.78 -3.15 -17.00
C ASP A 731 -27.17 -1.67 -17.13
N ASP A 732 -27.78 -1.06 -16.10
CA ASP A 732 -28.02 0.38 -16.03
C ASP A 732 -26.70 1.17 -16.13
N PHE A 733 -25.71 0.80 -15.30
CA PHE A 733 -24.39 1.41 -15.31
C PHE A 733 -23.67 1.24 -16.66
N GLU A 734 -23.85 0.08 -17.31
CA GLU A 734 -23.25 -0.22 -18.61
C GLU A 734 -23.88 0.59 -19.75
N GLU A 735 -25.20 0.80 -19.73
CA GLU A 735 -25.90 1.63 -20.72
C GLU A 735 -25.60 3.13 -20.51
N LEU A 736 -25.62 3.61 -19.26
CA LEU A 736 -25.23 4.99 -18.90
C LEU A 736 -23.82 5.37 -19.41
N ASN A 737 -22.91 4.40 -19.46
CA ASN A 737 -21.50 4.62 -19.82
C ASN A 737 -21.09 4.07 -21.20
N LYS A 738 -22.04 3.54 -21.98
CA LYS A 738 -21.85 2.90 -23.28
C LYS A 738 -20.97 3.69 -24.24
N ARG A 739 -21.20 5.00 -24.38
CA ARG A 739 -20.40 5.90 -25.23
C ARG A 739 -18.95 6.03 -24.75
N LEU A 740 -18.72 6.04 -23.43
CA LEU A 740 -17.38 6.12 -22.85
C LEU A 740 -16.61 4.80 -23.02
N PHE A 741 -17.28 3.65 -22.86
CA PHE A 741 -16.69 2.35 -23.17
C PHE A 741 -16.41 2.16 -24.68
N GLN A 742 -17.22 2.72 -25.57
CA GLN A 742 -16.91 2.72 -27.00
C GLN A 742 -15.69 3.60 -27.33
N ARG A 743 -15.57 4.78 -26.70
CA ARG A 743 -14.37 5.65 -26.82
C ARG A 743 -13.09 4.94 -26.37
N SER A 744 -13.14 4.16 -25.28
CA SER A 744 -11.95 3.44 -24.79
C SER A 744 -11.42 2.41 -25.79
N ILE A 745 -12.31 1.64 -26.43
CA ILE A 745 -11.93 0.71 -27.52
C ILE A 745 -11.52 1.46 -28.79
N GLY A 746 -12.08 2.64 -29.05
CA GLY A 746 -11.64 3.52 -30.13
C GLY A 746 -10.16 3.95 -30.01
N CYS A 747 -9.63 4.07 -28.79
CA CYS A 747 -8.20 4.34 -28.57
C CYS A 747 -7.33 3.14 -28.95
N VAL A 748 -7.78 1.92 -28.67
CA VAL A 748 -7.09 0.68 -29.08
C VAL A 748 -7.05 0.53 -30.60
N LYS A 749 -8.17 0.80 -31.29
CA LYS A 749 -8.24 0.77 -32.76
C LYS A 749 -7.24 1.73 -33.40
N ARG A 750 -7.28 3.00 -32.99
CA ARG A 750 -6.32 4.02 -33.48
C ARG A 750 -4.87 3.63 -33.17
N CYS A 751 -4.59 3.05 -32.01
CA CYS A 751 -3.23 2.62 -31.67
C CYS A 751 -2.71 1.51 -32.61
N LEU A 752 -3.55 0.55 -33.00
CA LEU A 752 -3.23 -0.47 -34.00
C LEU A 752 -3.04 0.12 -35.40
N GLU A 753 -3.92 1.02 -35.82
CA GLU A 753 -3.82 1.75 -37.09
C GLU A 753 -2.51 2.54 -37.18
N GLU A 754 -2.15 3.25 -36.10
CA GLU A 754 -0.92 4.05 -36.00
C GLU A 754 0.35 3.20 -35.93
N ALA A 755 0.30 2.05 -35.25
CA ALA A 755 1.39 1.07 -35.29
C ALA A 755 1.51 0.32 -36.64
N GLN A 756 0.51 0.46 -37.52
CA GLN A 756 0.35 -0.32 -38.76
C GLN A 756 0.34 -1.83 -38.51
N MET A 757 -0.36 -2.27 -37.44
CA MET A 757 -0.42 -3.67 -37.02
C MET A 757 -1.86 -4.19 -37.00
N ASP A 758 -2.06 -5.41 -37.50
CA ASP A 758 -3.33 -6.10 -37.28
C ASP A 758 -3.45 -6.59 -35.82
N ARG A 759 -4.68 -6.67 -35.32
CA ARG A 759 -5.00 -7.16 -33.98
C ARG A 759 -4.52 -8.59 -33.70
N THR A 760 -4.32 -9.42 -34.72
CA THR A 760 -3.76 -10.78 -34.58
C THR A 760 -2.27 -10.77 -34.23
N CYS A 761 -1.55 -9.68 -34.51
CA CYS A 761 -0.14 -9.52 -34.17
C CYS A 761 0.12 -9.15 -32.70
N ILE A 762 -0.93 -8.99 -31.88
CA ILE A 762 -0.80 -8.71 -30.44
C ILE A 762 -0.78 -10.05 -29.68
N ASP A 763 0.32 -10.36 -29.00
CA ASP A 763 0.50 -11.62 -28.25
C ASP A 763 -0.27 -11.59 -26.93
N GLU A 764 -0.14 -10.53 -26.14
CA GLU A 764 -0.86 -10.34 -24.86
C GLU A 764 -1.45 -8.94 -24.74
N VAL A 765 -2.60 -8.86 -24.05
CA VAL A 765 -3.23 -7.60 -23.65
C VAL A 765 -3.06 -7.42 -22.15
N ILE A 766 -2.29 -6.42 -21.73
CA ILE A 766 -1.98 -6.10 -20.34
C ILE A 766 -2.96 -5.03 -19.82
N LEU A 767 -3.60 -5.30 -18.69
CA LEU A 767 -4.56 -4.38 -18.06
C LEU A 767 -3.90 -3.58 -16.93
N VAL A 768 -4.03 -2.25 -16.96
CA VAL A 768 -3.42 -1.34 -15.97
C VAL A 768 -4.43 -0.26 -15.58
N GLY A 769 -4.41 0.20 -14.33
CA GLY A 769 -5.35 1.18 -13.80
C GLY A 769 -6.69 0.59 -13.38
N GLY A 770 -7.23 1.08 -12.26
CA GLY A 770 -8.37 0.46 -11.58
C GLY A 770 -9.67 0.34 -12.39
N SER A 771 -9.90 1.19 -13.40
CA SER A 771 -11.11 1.14 -14.24
C SER A 771 -11.12 -0.06 -15.20
N THR A 772 -9.97 -0.72 -15.42
CA THR A 772 -9.90 -2.00 -16.16
C THR A 772 -10.57 -3.17 -15.45
N ARG A 773 -10.93 -3.04 -14.17
CA ARG A 773 -11.68 -4.06 -13.42
C ARG A 773 -13.16 -4.15 -13.83
N ILE A 774 -13.67 -3.16 -14.57
CA ILE A 774 -15.07 -3.14 -15.02
C ILE A 774 -15.30 -4.29 -16.02
N PRO A 775 -16.24 -5.22 -15.76
CA PRO A 775 -16.47 -6.40 -16.61
C PRO A 775 -16.76 -6.05 -18.08
N LYS A 776 -17.50 -4.97 -18.34
CA LYS A 776 -17.79 -4.49 -19.71
C LYS A 776 -16.55 -4.12 -20.50
N VAL A 777 -15.56 -3.47 -19.85
CA VAL A 777 -14.30 -3.08 -20.48
C VAL A 777 -13.51 -4.32 -20.89
N GLN A 778 -13.38 -5.29 -19.97
CA GLN A 778 -12.71 -6.56 -20.25
C GLN A 778 -13.42 -7.33 -21.37
N LYS A 779 -14.75 -7.44 -21.31
CA LYS A 779 -15.55 -8.11 -22.35
C LYS A 779 -15.36 -7.47 -23.72
N LEU A 780 -15.38 -6.14 -23.81
CA LEU A 780 -15.16 -5.43 -25.07
C LEU A 780 -13.75 -5.60 -25.64
N LEU A 781 -12.71 -5.66 -24.79
CA LEU A 781 -11.35 -5.99 -25.22
C LEU A 781 -11.25 -7.44 -25.71
N GLN A 782 -11.84 -8.39 -24.99
CA GLN A 782 -11.90 -9.80 -25.42
C GLN A 782 -12.66 -9.95 -26.75
N ASP A 783 -13.82 -9.31 -26.90
CA ASP A 783 -14.61 -9.30 -28.13
C ASP A 783 -13.78 -8.73 -29.30
N PHE A 784 -13.05 -7.63 -29.07
CA PHE A 784 -12.19 -7.01 -30.08
C PHE A 784 -10.98 -7.87 -30.48
N PHE A 785 -10.38 -8.59 -29.53
CA PHE A 785 -9.26 -9.53 -29.76
C PHE A 785 -9.72 -11.00 -29.93
N ASN A 786 -10.88 -11.24 -30.55
CA ASN A 786 -11.37 -12.58 -30.92
C ASN A 786 -11.39 -13.59 -29.75
N ARG A 787 -11.92 -13.18 -28.59
CA ARG A 787 -11.97 -13.94 -27.33
C ARG A 787 -10.60 -14.25 -26.68
N LYS A 788 -9.50 -13.62 -27.12
CA LYS A 788 -8.18 -13.75 -26.47
C LYS A 788 -8.26 -13.47 -24.97
N GLU A 789 -7.57 -14.28 -24.17
CA GLU A 789 -7.44 -14.08 -22.74
C GLU A 789 -6.63 -12.81 -22.42
N LEU A 790 -7.09 -12.04 -21.43
CA LEU A 790 -6.42 -10.82 -20.99
C LEU A 790 -5.41 -11.16 -19.88
N CYS A 791 -4.22 -10.58 -19.92
CA CYS A 791 -3.16 -10.87 -18.97
C CYS A 791 -3.48 -10.27 -17.60
N LYS A 792 -3.71 -11.16 -16.62
CA LYS A 792 -4.03 -10.80 -15.22
C LYS A 792 -2.87 -11.03 -14.24
N SER A 793 -1.67 -11.36 -14.73
CA SER A 793 -0.54 -11.69 -13.85
C SER A 793 0.14 -10.47 -13.20
N MET A 794 -0.30 -9.25 -13.54
CA MET A 794 0.18 -8.00 -12.94
C MET A 794 -0.90 -7.36 -12.10
N ASN A 795 -0.53 -6.71 -11.00
CA ASN A 795 -1.44 -5.88 -10.24
C ASN A 795 -1.67 -4.55 -10.97
N ALA A 796 -2.90 -4.33 -11.45
CA ALA A 796 -3.28 -3.16 -12.23
C ALA A 796 -3.06 -1.81 -11.51
N ASP A 797 -3.07 -1.78 -10.16
CA ASP A 797 -2.86 -0.54 -9.39
C ASP A 797 -1.38 -0.29 -9.01
N GLU A 798 -0.53 -1.32 -9.00
CA GLU A 798 0.87 -1.22 -8.56
C GLU A 798 1.86 -1.23 -9.74
N ALA A 799 1.43 -1.66 -10.94
CA ALA A 799 2.30 -1.88 -12.10
C ALA A 799 3.08 -0.62 -12.55
N VAL A 800 2.44 0.54 -12.58
CA VAL A 800 3.09 1.81 -12.96
C VAL A 800 4.16 2.18 -11.93
N THR A 801 3.80 2.17 -10.64
CA THR A 801 4.72 2.47 -9.54
C THR A 801 5.92 1.52 -9.52
N TYR A 802 5.67 0.23 -9.81
CA TYR A 802 6.70 -0.78 -9.91
C TYR A 802 7.70 -0.42 -11.01
N GLY A 803 7.23 -0.11 -12.22
CA GLY A 803 8.08 0.31 -13.34
C GLY A 803 8.88 1.58 -13.04
N ALA A 804 8.22 2.58 -12.44
CA ALA A 804 8.87 3.83 -12.03
C ALA A 804 9.99 3.60 -11.00
N ALA A 805 9.79 2.71 -10.02
CA ALA A 805 10.80 2.40 -9.01
C ALA A 805 11.98 1.63 -9.58
N VAL A 806 11.77 0.76 -10.58
CA VAL A 806 12.89 0.12 -11.27
C VAL A 806 13.66 1.15 -12.13
N GLN A 807 12.97 2.03 -12.83
CA GLN A 807 13.62 3.09 -13.60
C GLN A 807 14.43 4.04 -12.69
N ALA A 808 13.90 4.39 -11.52
CA ALA A 808 14.60 5.16 -10.50
C ALA A 808 15.89 4.46 -10.02
N ALA A 809 15.85 3.14 -9.81
CA ALA A 809 17.01 2.34 -9.42
C ALA A 809 18.10 2.29 -10.51
N ILE A 810 17.70 2.15 -11.78
CA ILE A 810 18.60 2.16 -12.94
C ILE A 810 19.29 3.53 -13.05
N LEU A 811 18.52 4.63 -13.03
CA LEU A 811 19.06 5.99 -13.15
C LEU A 811 19.94 6.40 -11.95
N SER A 812 19.75 5.77 -10.79
CA SER A 812 20.58 5.99 -9.60
C SER A 812 21.91 5.21 -9.62
N GLY A 813 22.20 4.47 -10.69
CA GLY A 813 23.45 3.72 -10.82
C GLY A 813 23.54 2.48 -9.91
N ASN A 814 22.40 1.93 -9.48
CA ASN A 814 22.37 0.76 -8.60
C ASN A 814 22.63 -0.55 -9.39
N ASN A 815 23.83 -0.66 -9.97
CA ASN A 815 24.22 -1.66 -10.96
C ASN A 815 24.38 -3.09 -10.38
N ASN A 816 23.98 -3.32 -9.13
CA ASN A 816 24.10 -4.59 -8.39
C ASN A 816 23.06 -5.67 -8.81
N CYS A 817 22.44 -5.51 -9.97
CA CYS A 817 21.37 -6.36 -10.48
C CYS A 817 21.58 -6.63 -11.98
N ASP A 818 21.95 -7.86 -12.34
CA ASP A 818 22.24 -8.24 -13.74
C ASP A 818 21.06 -8.00 -14.71
N LYS A 819 19.84 -7.95 -14.18
CA LYS A 819 18.62 -7.64 -14.94
C LYS A 819 18.58 -6.19 -15.44
N PHE A 820 19.27 -5.27 -14.77
CA PHE A 820 19.35 -3.85 -15.18
C PHE A 820 20.22 -3.68 -16.42
N ASN A 821 21.40 -4.32 -16.43
CA ASN A 821 22.38 -4.20 -17.53
C ASN A 821 21.84 -4.71 -18.89
N LYS A 822 20.77 -5.52 -18.87
CA LYS A 822 20.12 -6.06 -20.08
C LYS A 822 18.93 -5.21 -20.57
N LEU A 823 18.34 -4.36 -19.72
CA LEU A 823 17.17 -3.58 -20.13
C LEU A 823 17.58 -2.37 -20.96
N LYS A 824 16.98 -2.23 -22.15
CA LYS A 824 16.98 -1.00 -22.94
C LYS A 824 15.54 -0.56 -23.19
N ILE A 825 15.28 0.74 -23.07
CA ILE A 825 13.95 1.32 -23.30
C ILE A 825 14.06 2.30 -24.47
N GLN A 826 13.23 2.11 -25.48
CA GLN A 826 13.05 3.03 -26.60
C GLN A 826 11.58 3.47 -26.60
N ASP A 827 11.32 4.61 -25.95
CA ASP A 827 10.01 5.27 -25.92
C ASP A 827 9.91 6.30 -27.08
N ILE A 828 8.74 6.89 -27.26
CA ILE A 828 8.38 7.72 -28.42
C ILE A 828 7.61 8.99 -28.02
N THR A 829 7.56 9.98 -28.90
CA THR A 829 6.63 11.13 -28.79
C THR A 829 5.18 10.67 -28.98
N SER A 830 4.23 11.29 -28.27
CA SER A 830 2.79 11.05 -28.43
C SER A 830 2.08 12.08 -29.32
N LEU A 831 2.68 13.27 -29.43
CA LEU A 831 2.19 14.42 -30.19
C LEU A 831 3.25 14.85 -31.21
N SER A 832 2.80 15.48 -32.29
CA SER A 832 3.66 16.08 -33.32
C SER A 832 3.97 17.53 -32.92
N PHE A 833 5.23 17.95 -33.10
CA PHE A 833 5.64 19.34 -32.92
C PHE A 833 5.85 20.00 -34.28
N GLY A 834 5.22 21.15 -34.51
CA GLY A 834 5.24 21.85 -35.80
C GLY A 834 5.29 23.38 -35.71
N LEU A 835 5.56 24.04 -36.83
CA LEU A 835 5.50 25.50 -36.98
C LEU A 835 4.31 25.90 -37.86
N GLU A 836 3.53 26.88 -37.43
CA GLU A 836 2.45 27.42 -38.26
C GLU A 836 3.02 28.33 -39.35
N SER A 837 2.63 28.07 -40.61
CA SER A 837 2.99 28.95 -41.72
C SER A 837 2.39 30.35 -41.54
N LYS A 838 3.07 31.40 -42.01
CA LYS A 838 2.66 32.82 -41.88
C LYS A 838 1.28 33.17 -42.48
N ASN A 839 0.67 32.25 -43.21
CA ASN A 839 -0.66 32.38 -43.81
C ASN A 839 -1.73 31.48 -43.15
N GLY A 840 -1.41 30.80 -42.03
CA GLY A 840 -2.33 29.95 -41.26
C GLY A 840 -2.87 28.70 -41.96
N ALA A 841 -2.43 28.44 -43.20
CA ALA A 841 -3.04 27.43 -44.06
C ALA A 841 -2.34 26.06 -44.02
N ILE A 842 -1.08 26.01 -43.55
CA ILE A 842 -0.24 24.80 -43.55
C ILE A 842 0.59 24.75 -42.27
N MET A 843 0.58 23.59 -41.61
CA MET A 843 1.43 23.23 -40.46
C MET A 843 2.68 22.50 -40.97
N ASP A 844 3.87 23.03 -40.70
CA ASP A 844 5.15 22.35 -41.00
C ASP A 844 5.58 21.47 -39.82
N VAL A 845 5.50 20.15 -39.96
CA VAL A 845 5.75 19.20 -38.87
C VAL A 845 7.26 18.94 -38.73
N LEU A 846 7.84 19.42 -37.63
CA LEU A 846 9.28 19.33 -37.33
C LEU A 846 9.68 17.96 -36.80
N ILE A 847 8.93 17.49 -35.79
CA ILE A 847 9.13 16.22 -35.10
C ILE A 847 7.75 15.54 -35.07
N PRO A 848 7.50 14.55 -35.94
CA PRO A 848 6.24 13.81 -35.93
C PRO A 848 6.00 13.11 -34.59
N ARG A 849 4.73 12.86 -34.25
CA ARG A 849 4.39 11.87 -33.23
C ARG A 849 4.98 10.49 -33.58
N HIS A 850 5.15 9.67 -32.55
CA HIS A 850 5.81 8.37 -32.57
C HIS A 850 7.30 8.38 -32.96
N THR A 851 7.95 9.55 -32.96
CA THR A 851 9.40 9.66 -33.11
C THR A 851 10.09 9.15 -31.84
N PRO A 852 11.10 8.25 -31.93
CA PRO A 852 11.85 7.79 -30.76
C PRO A 852 12.53 8.94 -29.99
N ILE A 853 12.42 8.93 -28.67
CA ILE A 853 13.01 9.97 -27.80
C ILE A 853 14.37 9.53 -27.19
N PRO A 854 15.32 10.46 -26.98
CA PRO A 854 15.27 11.88 -27.35
C PRO A 854 15.37 12.10 -28.87
N ALA A 855 14.74 13.17 -29.36
CA ALA A 855 14.62 13.50 -30.77
C ALA A 855 15.11 14.93 -31.05
N ARG A 856 15.67 15.19 -32.25
CA ARG A 856 16.18 16.52 -32.63
C ARG A 856 15.93 16.83 -34.10
N LYS A 857 15.54 18.09 -34.37
CA LYS A 857 15.38 18.66 -35.72
C LYS A 857 16.08 20.01 -35.79
N GLU A 858 16.85 20.26 -36.84
CA GLU A 858 17.45 21.57 -37.12
C GLU A 858 16.76 22.26 -38.31
N LEU A 859 16.61 23.58 -38.22
CA LEU A 859 16.15 24.46 -39.29
C LEU A 859 17.07 25.68 -39.41
N LEU A 860 17.45 26.02 -40.64
CA LEU A 860 18.22 27.22 -40.94
C LEU A 860 17.29 28.38 -41.29
N LEU A 861 17.12 29.33 -40.37
CA LEU A 861 16.31 30.53 -40.56
C LEU A 861 17.17 31.70 -41.05
N MET A 862 16.55 32.64 -41.78
CA MET A 862 17.17 33.87 -42.26
C MET A 862 16.35 35.08 -41.80
N THR A 863 17.01 36.21 -41.51
CA THR A 863 16.33 37.43 -41.07
C THR A 863 15.45 38.03 -42.19
N SER A 864 14.17 38.29 -41.88
CA SER A 864 13.20 38.85 -42.83
C SER A 864 13.22 40.38 -42.92
N SER A 865 13.98 41.05 -42.04
CA SER A 865 14.12 42.51 -41.98
C SER A 865 15.56 42.90 -41.63
N ASP A 866 15.94 44.13 -41.98
CA ASP A 866 17.22 44.70 -41.61
C ASP A 866 17.30 44.90 -40.08
N ASN A 867 18.50 44.72 -39.53
CA ASN A 867 18.85 45.01 -38.13
C ASN A 867 18.01 44.28 -37.07
N LEU A 868 17.43 43.11 -37.42
CA LEU A 868 16.64 42.29 -36.50
C LEU A 868 17.49 41.77 -35.33
N SER A 869 17.21 42.27 -34.11
CA SER A 869 17.89 41.89 -32.86
C SER A 869 17.19 40.76 -32.09
N SER A 870 15.91 40.53 -32.35
CA SER A 870 15.10 39.47 -31.74
C SER A 870 13.90 39.08 -32.61
N PHE A 871 13.45 37.82 -32.51
CA PHE A 871 12.19 37.34 -33.09
C PHE A 871 11.55 36.24 -32.23
N SER A 872 10.29 35.93 -32.48
CA SER A 872 9.58 34.85 -31.80
C SER A 872 9.34 33.67 -32.76
N ILE A 873 9.43 32.45 -32.24
CA ILE A 873 8.99 31.21 -32.89
C ILE A 873 7.85 30.62 -32.07
N GLU A 874 6.73 30.32 -32.72
CA GLU A 874 5.62 29.61 -32.11
C GLU A 874 5.63 28.16 -32.59
N VAL A 875 5.80 27.21 -31.66
CA VAL A 875 5.78 25.77 -31.92
C VAL A 875 4.47 25.21 -31.37
N GLN A 876 3.72 24.51 -32.21
CA GLN A 876 2.45 23.89 -31.84
C GLN A 876 2.59 22.39 -31.61
N GLU A 877 1.84 21.88 -30.64
CA GLU A 877 1.54 20.46 -30.48
C GLU A 877 0.31 20.15 -31.34
N CYS A 878 0.53 19.63 -32.55
CA CYS A 878 -0.42 19.69 -33.66
C CYS A 878 -1.79 19.09 -33.33
N GLU A 879 -1.82 17.97 -32.60
CA GLU A 879 -3.06 17.24 -32.28
C GLU A 879 -3.82 17.82 -31.07
N LEU A 880 -3.23 18.76 -30.32
CA LEU A 880 -3.88 19.50 -29.23
C LEU A 880 -4.23 20.94 -29.59
N ALA A 881 -3.61 21.49 -30.64
CA ALA A 881 -3.63 22.93 -30.98
C ALA A 881 -3.18 23.84 -29.82
N SER A 882 -2.40 23.31 -28.88
CA SER A 882 -1.64 24.10 -27.90
C SER A 882 -0.36 24.63 -28.55
N SER A 883 0.01 25.87 -28.24
CA SER A 883 1.22 26.50 -28.76
C SER A 883 2.18 26.91 -27.65
N THR A 884 3.46 26.97 -28.01
CA THR A 884 4.56 27.40 -27.16
C THR A 884 5.36 28.45 -27.92
N VAL A 885 5.46 29.65 -27.34
CA VAL A 885 6.21 30.77 -27.95
C VAL A 885 7.60 30.87 -27.33
N PHE A 886 8.63 30.80 -28.16
CA PHE A 886 10.03 31.05 -27.82
C PHE A 886 10.48 32.40 -28.38
N ASN A 887 10.89 33.32 -27.51
CA ASN A 887 11.49 34.59 -27.88
C ASN A 887 13.02 34.42 -27.97
N ILE A 888 13.57 34.63 -29.16
CA ILE A 888 14.99 34.51 -29.48
C ILE A 888 15.56 35.92 -29.61
N SER A 889 16.54 36.28 -28.79
CA SER A 889 17.13 37.62 -28.74
C SER A 889 18.67 37.57 -28.66
N GLY A 890 19.33 38.72 -28.82
CA GLY A 890 20.81 38.78 -28.86
C GLY A 890 21.39 38.50 -30.25
N ILE A 891 20.59 38.68 -31.30
CA ILE A 891 21.02 38.50 -32.70
C ILE A 891 21.81 39.73 -33.13
N THR A 892 22.97 39.53 -33.78
CA THR A 892 23.78 40.65 -34.27
C THR A 892 23.02 41.38 -35.40
N PRO A 893 22.73 42.70 -35.26
CA PRO A 893 22.05 43.46 -36.30
C PRO A 893 22.86 43.50 -37.60
N LYS A 894 22.25 43.03 -38.69
CA LYS A 894 22.79 43.06 -40.07
C LYS A 894 21.65 43.30 -41.06
N PRO A 895 21.95 43.67 -42.32
CA PRO A 895 20.93 43.71 -43.37
C PRO A 895 20.20 42.37 -43.54
N ARG A 896 18.97 42.42 -44.03
CA ARG A 896 18.08 41.28 -44.27
C ARG A 896 18.80 40.17 -45.04
N SER A 897 18.48 38.91 -44.71
CA SER A 897 19.07 37.71 -45.31
C SER A 897 20.58 37.49 -45.10
N ASN A 898 21.33 38.43 -44.52
CA ASN A 898 22.77 38.26 -44.23
C ASN A 898 23.05 37.56 -42.89
N THR A 899 22.08 37.49 -41.97
CA THR A 899 22.18 36.69 -40.74
C THR A 899 21.45 35.37 -40.93
N LYS A 900 22.20 34.26 -40.79
CA LYS A 900 21.70 32.89 -40.83
C LYS A 900 21.71 32.32 -39.42
N ILE A 901 20.56 31.88 -38.94
CA ILE A 901 20.37 31.39 -37.57
C ILE A 901 19.99 29.92 -37.67
N ASN A 902 20.84 29.03 -37.18
CA ASN A 902 20.49 27.62 -37.06
C ASN A 902 19.70 27.43 -35.76
N VAL A 903 18.47 26.97 -35.86
CA VAL A 903 17.57 26.68 -34.74
C VAL A 903 17.39 25.17 -34.63
N SER A 904 17.73 24.63 -33.46
CA SER A 904 17.60 23.23 -33.12
C SER A 904 16.46 23.04 -32.12
N PHE A 905 15.45 22.29 -32.53
CA PHE A 905 14.33 21.82 -31.72
C PHE A 905 14.69 20.43 -31.20
N GLU A 906 14.68 20.25 -29.88
CA GLU A 906 15.08 19.01 -29.21
C GLU A 906 14.01 18.59 -28.21
N VAL A 907 13.52 17.35 -28.33
CA VAL A 907 12.59 16.74 -27.38
C VAL A 907 13.38 15.75 -26.53
N ASP A 908 13.46 15.99 -25.23
CA ASP A 908 14.26 15.21 -24.31
C ASP A 908 13.61 13.86 -23.91
N SER A 909 14.27 13.10 -23.04
CA SER A 909 13.74 11.83 -22.50
C SER A 909 12.53 11.97 -21.55
N ASN A 910 12.09 13.19 -21.26
CA ASN A 910 10.87 13.52 -20.51
C ASN A 910 9.71 13.89 -21.46
N VAL A 911 9.98 13.98 -22.77
CA VAL A 911 9.11 14.58 -23.79
C VAL A 911 8.85 16.07 -23.53
N ILE A 912 9.90 16.80 -23.14
CA ILE A 912 9.89 18.26 -22.99
C ILE A 912 10.65 18.89 -24.16
N LEU A 913 10.02 19.88 -24.81
CA LEU A 913 10.56 20.62 -25.94
C LEU A 913 11.53 21.72 -25.49
N ASN A 914 12.78 21.58 -25.91
CA ASN A 914 13.84 22.55 -25.74
C ASN A 914 14.21 23.14 -27.10
N LEU A 915 14.50 24.44 -27.12
CA LEU A 915 14.94 25.15 -28.32
C LEU A 915 16.31 25.74 -28.05
N THR A 916 17.27 25.47 -28.95
CA THR A 916 18.58 26.13 -28.97
C THR A 916 18.77 26.82 -30.31
N ALA A 917 19.46 27.96 -30.32
CA ALA A 917 19.64 28.76 -31.53
C ALA A 917 21.06 29.31 -31.59
N ARG A 918 21.65 29.31 -32.79
CA ARG A 918 23.02 29.75 -33.03
C ARG A 918 23.10 30.64 -34.27
N ASP A 919 23.64 31.84 -34.11
CA ASP A 919 24.06 32.66 -35.24
C ASP A 919 25.25 31.99 -35.94
N MET A 920 25.08 31.63 -37.21
CA MET A 920 26.11 30.96 -38.01
C MET A 920 27.16 31.93 -38.54
N SER A 921 26.96 33.25 -38.34
CA SER A 921 27.88 34.30 -38.75
C SER A 921 28.85 34.73 -37.65
N THR A 922 28.68 34.25 -36.41
CA THR A 922 29.60 34.47 -35.29
C THR A 922 30.36 33.17 -34.95
N ARG A 923 31.61 33.30 -34.48
CA ARG A 923 32.40 32.14 -34.03
C ARG A 923 32.01 31.68 -32.61
N GLU A 924 31.38 32.55 -31.83
CA GLU A 924 30.96 32.29 -30.45
C GLU A 924 29.60 31.57 -30.40
N LYS A 925 29.42 30.69 -29.40
CA LYS A 925 28.19 29.89 -29.26
C LYS A 925 27.10 30.55 -28.39
N ASN A 926 27.41 31.63 -27.67
CA ASN A 926 26.69 32.01 -26.44
C ASN A 926 25.93 33.35 -26.50
N GLN A 927 25.75 33.98 -27.67
CA GLN A 927 25.10 35.30 -27.75
C GLN A 927 23.57 35.30 -27.77
N ILE A 928 22.93 34.16 -28.07
CA ILE A 928 21.47 34.10 -28.24
C ILE A 928 20.78 33.68 -26.93
N VAL A 929 19.91 34.56 -26.42
CA VAL A 929 19.05 34.28 -25.26
C VAL A 929 17.68 33.81 -25.75
N ILE A 930 17.18 32.73 -25.16
CA ILE A 930 15.91 32.10 -25.55
C ILE A 930 14.99 32.10 -24.33
N CYS A 931 13.92 32.90 -24.39
CA CYS A 931 12.93 33.01 -23.33
C CYS A 931 11.60 32.40 -23.80
N LYS A 932 11.18 31.30 -23.17
CA LYS A 932 9.82 30.73 -23.35
C LYS A 932 8.81 31.71 -22.74
N LYS A 933 7.72 32.04 -23.45
CA LYS A 933 6.68 32.99 -23.00
C LYS A 933 5.94 32.40 -21.77
N ASN A 934 5.42 33.27 -20.90
CA ASN A 934 5.21 33.02 -19.46
C ASN A 934 4.01 32.14 -19.06
N ASP A 935 3.72 31.05 -19.78
CA ASP A 935 2.63 30.16 -19.40
C ASP A 935 3.01 29.24 -18.20
N HIS A 936 4.32 29.09 -17.94
CA HIS A 936 4.87 28.28 -16.84
C HIS A 936 5.51 29.10 -15.72
N LEU A 937 5.64 28.49 -14.55
CA LEU A 937 6.30 29.07 -13.39
C LEU A 937 7.72 29.57 -13.72
N THR A 938 8.05 30.79 -13.31
CA THR A 938 9.43 31.30 -13.39
C THR A 938 10.29 30.70 -12.28
N PRO A 939 11.63 30.69 -12.39
CA PRO A 939 12.51 30.24 -11.31
C PRO A 939 12.27 30.96 -9.97
N GLU A 940 11.88 32.23 -10.01
CA GLU A 940 11.53 33.04 -8.85
C GLU A 940 10.16 32.66 -8.26
N GLU A 941 9.17 32.32 -9.10
CA GLU A 941 7.89 31.77 -8.66
C GLU A 941 8.08 30.41 -7.99
N ILE A 942 8.84 29.50 -8.61
CA ILE A 942 9.19 28.18 -8.05
C ILE A 942 9.92 28.35 -6.72
N LYS A 943 10.89 29.26 -6.62
CA LYS A 943 11.62 29.52 -5.37
C LYS A 943 10.68 29.97 -4.24
N LYS A 944 9.76 30.91 -4.53
CA LYS A 944 8.74 31.35 -3.56
C LYS A 944 7.82 30.21 -3.14
N MET A 945 7.43 29.33 -4.06
CA MET A 945 6.61 28.15 -3.77
C MET A 945 7.36 27.11 -2.92
N VAL A 946 8.66 26.89 -3.15
CA VAL A 946 9.52 26.06 -2.29
C VAL A 946 9.59 26.64 -0.88
N GLU A 947 9.80 27.95 -0.74
CA GLU A 947 9.82 28.66 0.55
C GLU A 947 8.46 28.54 1.27
N ALA A 948 7.34 28.75 0.55
CA ALA A 948 5.98 28.59 1.08
C ALA A 948 5.68 27.13 1.49
N ALA A 949 6.09 26.14 0.69
CA ALA A 949 5.91 24.72 1.01
C ALA A 949 6.71 24.31 2.26
N ALA A 950 7.90 24.88 2.46
CA ALA A 950 8.69 24.69 3.68
C ALA A 950 8.01 25.35 4.90
N CYS A 951 7.48 26.56 4.77
CA CYS A 951 6.69 27.20 5.82
C CYS A 951 5.47 26.37 6.21
N LEU A 952 4.68 25.89 5.23
CA LEU A 952 3.54 25.00 5.49
C LEU A 952 3.97 23.69 6.16
N LYS A 953 5.12 23.10 5.81
CA LYS A 953 5.64 21.90 6.48
C LYS A 953 6.00 22.17 7.94
N ILE A 954 6.60 23.33 8.25
CA ILE A 954 6.88 23.74 9.63
C ILE A 954 5.59 23.96 10.43
N GLU A 955 4.52 24.46 9.79
CA GLU A 955 3.19 24.53 10.40
C GLU A 955 2.63 23.12 10.65
N ASP A 956 2.66 22.22 9.67
CA ASP A 956 2.21 20.83 9.84
C ASP A 956 2.95 20.12 11.00
N GLU A 957 4.27 20.32 11.11
CA GLU A 957 5.08 19.78 12.21
C GLU A 957 4.69 20.39 13.56
N LYS A 958 4.46 21.70 13.65
CA LYS A 958 3.94 22.34 14.87
C LYS A 958 2.54 21.83 15.24
N HIS A 959 1.68 21.60 14.26
CA HIS A 959 0.35 21.04 14.49
C HIS A 959 0.40 19.57 14.95
N LYS A 960 1.27 18.74 14.35
CA LYS A 960 1.57 17.37 14.81
C LYS A 960 2.10 17.36 16.25
N LEU A 961 3.08 18.21 16.58
CA LEU A 961 3.66 18.34 17.92
C LEU A 961 2.62 18.82 18.94
N ARG A 962 1.79 19.81 18.59
CA ARG A 962 0.73 20.30 19.49
C ARG A 962 -0.36 19.25 19.72
N ALA A 963 -0.78 18.52 18.68
CA ALA A 963 -1.72 17.41 18.84
C ALA A 963 -1.13 16.34 19.76
N ALA A 964 0.15 15.98 19.59
CA ALA A 964 0.85 15.06 20.49
C ALA A 964 0.95 15.60 21.94
N ALA A 965 1.14 16.91 22.14
CA ALA A 965 1.16 17.54 23.46
C ALA A 965 -0.23 17.52 24.14
N LEU A 966 -1.29 17.89 23.41
CA LEU A 966 -2.68 17.82 23.89
C LEU A 966 -3.03 16.39 24.31
N ASN A 967 -2.80 15.43 23.42
CA ASN A 967 -2.95 13.99 23.68
C ASN A 967 -2.14 13.54 24.90
N SER A 968 -0.91 14.03 25.08
CA SER A 968 -0.07 13.69 26.23
C SER A 968 -0.57 14.29 27.54
N LEU A 969 -1.18 15.47 27.51
CA LEU A 969 -1.80 16.10 28.69
C LEU A 969 -3.10 15.38 29.06
N GLU A 970 -3.93 15.09 28.07
CA GLU A 970 -5.18 14.33 28.23
C GLU A 970 -4.90 12.94 28.83
N ASN A 971 -3.96 12.19 28.26
CA ASN A 971 -3.48 10.92 28.80
C ASN A 971 -3.02 11.03 30.26
N LEU A 972 -2.31 12.10 30.62
CA LEU A 972 -1.83 12.28 31.98
C LEU A 972 -2.98 12.59 32.95
N ALA A 973 -3.96 13.41 32.54
CA ALA A 973 -5.13 13.73 33.34
C ALA A 973 -6.00 12.50 33.59
N TYR A 974 -6.34 11.72 32.56
CA TYR A 974 -7.05 10.45 32.73
C TYR A 974 -6.27 9.48 33.60
N LYS A 975 -4.96 9.29 33.37
CA LYS A 975 -4.11 8.43 34.20
C LYS A 975 -4.08 8.82 35.67
N MET A 976 -4.11 10.11 36.00
CA MET A 976 -4.21 10.58 37.39
C MET A 976 -5.58 10.26 38.00
N LYS A 977 -6.65 10.40 37.22
CA LYS A 977 -8.03 10.06 37.60
C LYS A 977 -8.20 8.55 37.83
N GLY A 978 -7.60 7.71 36.99
CA GLY A 978 -7.50 6.27 37.22
C GLY A 978 -6.73 5.92 38.50
N THR A 979 -5.58 6.57 38.72
CA THR A 979 -4.76 6.38 39.93
C THR A 979 -5.52 6.80 41.21
N ALA A 980 -6.32 7.87 41.15
CA ALA A 980 -7.14 8.33 42.28
C ALA A 980 -8.25 7.33 42.69
N ARG A 981 -8.72 6.48 41.78
CA ARG A 981 -9.71 5.44 42.09
C ARG A 981 -9.14 4.27 42.89
N ASP A 982 -7.82 4.03 42.81
CA ASP A 982 -7.17 2.84 43.37
C ASP A 982 -7.28 2.75 44.91
N ALA A 983 -7.49 1.56 45.46
CA ALA A 983 -7.85 1.36 46.87
C ALA A 983 -6.73 1.76 47.85
N ASN A 984 -5.49 1.70 47.40
CA ASN A 984 -4.29 1.93 48.22
C ASN A 984 -3.88 3.41 48.38
N VAL A 985 -4.61 4.35 47.74
CA VAL A 985 -4.29 5.79 47.80
C VAL A 985 -5.03 6.46 48.97
N SER A 986 -4.32 7.30 49.74
CA SER A 986 -4.91 8.02 50.88
C SER A 986 -6.01 9.00 50.42
N ALA A 987 -7.05 9.20 51.23
CA ALA A 987 -8.21 10.03 50.85
C ALA A 987 -7.85 11.48 50.48
N LEU A 988 -6.80 12.03 51.09
CA LEU A 988 -6.25 13.35 50.75
C LEU A 988 -5.61 13.34 49.35
N SER A 989 -4.77 12.35 49.06
CA SER A 989 -4.12 12.17 47.76
C SER A 989 -5.11 11.89 46.64
N LYS A 990 -6.17 11.12 46.90
CA LYS A 990 -7.28 10.91 45.94
C LYS A 990 -7.92 12.23 45.53
N LYS A 991 -8.33 13.02 46.53
CA LYS A 991 -8.97 14.33 46.31
C LYS A 991 -8.07 15.27 45.49
N LEU A 992 -6.79 15.38 45.85
CA LEU A 992 -5.81 16.22 45.14
C LEU A 992 -5.61 15.80 43.67
N MET A 993 -5.55 14.49 43.38
CA MET A 993 -5.40 14.00 42.01
C MET A 993 -6.68 14.18 41.18
N ASP A 994 -7.85 13.88 41.74
CA ASP A 994 -9.13 14.03 41.05
C ASP A 994 -9.44 15.50 40.74
N GLU A 995 -9.24 16.41 41.71
CA GLU A 995 -9.45 17.86 41.49
C GLU A 995 -8.54 18.37 40.38
N ALA A 996 -7.24 18.07 40.42
CA ALA A 996 -6.28 18.48 39.41
C ALA A 996 -6.56 17.89 38.01
N ALA A 997 -6.93 16.60 37.94
CA ALA A 997 -7.27 15.93 36.69
C ALA A 997 -8.53 16.52 36.05
N ASN A 998 -9.58 16.77 36.84
CA ASN A 998 -10.81 17.38 36.36
C ASN A 998 -10.59 18.83 35.89
N GLU A 999 -9.76 19.61 36.59
CA GLU A 999 -9.38 20.98 36.20
C GLU A 999 -8.67 20.98 34.83
N ALA A 1000 -7.75 20.02 34.60
CA ALA A 1000 -7.03 19.89 33.33
C ALA A 1000 -7.93 19.41 32.17
N ILE A 1001 -8.89 18.51 32.42
CA ILE A 1001 -9.87 18.06 31.41
C ILE A 1001 -10.80 19.20 31.01
N ALA A 1002 -11.39 19.91 31.97
CA ALA A 1002 -12.25 21.07 31.68
C ALA A 1002 -11.50 22.20 30.95
N TRP A 1003 -10.20 22.37 31.22
CA TRP A 1003 -9.35 23.27 30.45
C TRP A 1003 -9.13 22.77 29.01
N LEU A 1004 -8.85 21.48 28.80
CA LEU A 1004 -8.69 20.87 27.46
C LEU A 1004 -9.95 21.02 26.59
N GLU A 1005 -11.15 20.83 27.18
CA GLU A 1005 -12.46 20.99 26.52
C GLU A 1005 -12.71 22.42 26.02
N THR A 1006 -12.13 23.42 26.68
CA THR A 1006 -12.34 24.85 26.36
C THR A 1006 -11.17 25.49 25.62
N ASN A 1007 -9.98 24.85 25.62
CA ASN A 1007 -8.73 25.42 25.10
C ASN A 1007 -8.10 24.56 24.00
N HIS A 1008 -8.92 24.00 23.10
CA HIS A 1008 -8.45 23.26 21.91
C HIS A 1008 -7.42 24.03 21.05
N HIS A 1009 -7.41 25.37 21.15
CA HIS A 1009 -6.49 26.27 20.44
C HIS A 1009 -5.27 26.74 21.24
N ALA A 1010 -5.02 26.21 22.45
CA ALA A 1010 -3.88 26.55 23.30
C ALA A 1010 -2.51 26.38 22.61
N LYS A 1011 -1.50 27.07 23.13
CA LYS A 1011 -0.10 26.92 22.70
C LYS A 1011 0.59 25.76 23.40
N ILE A 1012 1.69 25.26 22.83
CA ILE A 1012 2.43 24.12 23.39
C ILE A 1012 2.94 24.46 24.80
N GLU A 1013 3.39 25.69 25.02
CA GLU A 1013 3.91 26.16 26.31
C GLU A 1013 2.84 26.16 27.43
N GLU A 1014 1.58 26.42 27.06
CA GLU A 1014 0.42 26.40 27.95
C GLU A 1014 0.02 24.95 28.30
N ILE A 1015 0.02 24.07 27.30
CA ILE A 1015 -0.22 22.63 27.45
C ILE A 1015 0.88 22.00 28.33
N ASP A 1016 2.15 22.35 28.10
CA ASP A 1016 3.29 21.88 28.88
C ASP A 1016 3.33 22.47 30.29
N ALA A 1017 2.76 23.67 30.52
CA ALA A 1017 2.57 24.21 31.87
C ALA A 1017 1.53 23.40 32.65
N TRP A 1018 0.40 23.06 32.02
CA TRP A 1018 -0.60 22.15 32.60
C TRP A 1018 -0.05 20.76 32.86
N LYS A 1019 0.73 20.21 31.92
CA LYS A 1019 1.38 18.91 32.09
C LYS A 1019 2.34 18.91 33.28
N ARG A 1020 3.18 19.95 33.41
CA ARG A 1020 4.07 20.12 34.57
C ARG A 1020 3.31 20.32 35.89
N LYS A 1021 2.15 21.00 35.89
CA LYS A 1021 1.27 21.12 37.07
C LYS A 1021 0.78 19.73 37.52
N LEU A 1022 0.27 18.93 36.59
CA LEU A 1022 -0.15 17.55 36.86
C LEU A 1022 1.01 16.65 37.32
N GLU A 1023 2.16 16.69 36.65
CA GLU A 1023 3.36 15.94 37.04
C GLU A 1023 3.85 16.34 38.45
N THR A 1024 3.77 17.62 38.80
CA THR A 1024 4.15 18.11 40.14
C THR A 1024 3.21 17.56 41.22
N ILE A 1025 1.88 17.64 41.00
CA ILE A 1025 0.88 17.13 41.94
C ILE A 1025 1.00 15.61 42.09
N LYS A 1026 1.19 14.89 40.98
CA LYS A 1026 1.44 13.44 40.98
C LYS A 1026 2.71 13.08 41.75
N ASN A 1027 3.80 13.83 41.60
CA ASN A 1027 5.04 13.60 42.34
C ASN A 1027 4.90 13.91 43.84
N GLN A 1028 4.16 14.97 44.20
CA GLN A 1028 3.82 15.25 45.60
C GLN A 1028 3.01 14.11 46.23
N VAL A 1029 2.01 13.60 45.50
CA VAL A 1029 1.19 12.46 45.92
C VAL A 1029 1.99 11.15 46.01
N ALA A 1030 3.03 10.95 45.19
CA ALA A 1030 3.90 9.79 45.28
C ALA A 1030 4.93 9.86 46.43
N ILE A 1031 5.08 11.02 47.08
CA ILE A 1031 5.92 11.22 48.28
C ILE A 1031 5.10 11.04 49.57
N LEU A 1032 3.77 11.23 49.48
CA LEU A 1032 2.78 11.11 50.57
C LEU A 1032 2.24 9.68 50.73
#